data_AF-N6SZ72-F1
#
_entry.id   AF-N6SZ72-F1
#
_cell.length_a   1.000
_cell.length_b   1.000
_cell.length_c   1.000
_cell.angle_alpha   90.00
_cell.angle_beta   90.00
_cell.angle_gamma   90.00
#
_symmetry.space_group_name_H-M   'P 1'
#
loop_
_entity.id
_entity.type
_entity.pdbx_description
1 polymer ?
#
loop_
_entity_poly.entity_id
_entity_poly.type
_entity_poly.pdbx_seq_one_letter_code
_entity_poly.pdbx_strand_id
1 'polypeptide(L)'
;MERKLVFLTSQVRFGNHKRYQDWFQRQYLATPESQSLRCDIIRFIVGVIHPTNELLCSDIIPRWAVIGWLLTTCTSNVAVSNAKLALFYDWLFYDVEKDNIMNIEPAILVMHHSMRSHPAVTATLLDFLCRIINHFYPPLSDKVRTGIFSSLRQILDKRVLPNSEPTFSDDDDESELKITSMEDDTDDDDIPLSKVRLKEKSDKSDDSFIDGLLGDLLGKLQEEIDSDKRCYITEEIIAELIELDINKNQSDEDMLCSVSRAFANCIIDDLPSDKVFPDVLSQDKLTDSVRKPLFVILKTVYGYSSSKDDQTKKSILIRFLAEMHSQLPCLGYFVLYFLKVQIRTENKKDDNTKASALKIALYKEFCNSIEKKLDQCLYDDLYACHMVDTKLMMWIVPDLYRDFKQHMVNNAQTLKVIISAIDAKQLQTLVGKVLQGHLVMFKTENLHSLLKATLCWESIEQFFFWQLINAHDFNIDTVLPLITELDYDLHPEALTAIMLMLKQEKPNADYIKCLFSRDICDNGDLFIFTVIKYWCDEYIDKVAELISALLSTRYPSTSPNKRKRTNAGNKVLSTTVPSADQVLGHLEKLRIICEKHDCMAIYTLDSMQRALSVAQSNSNDSQRKLFGELFALMEEEEEISATKSSRLQGRGRKPASSSKPPVATVSSSKRQAVRDLTDSSDDSS
;
A
#
# COMPACT_ATOMS: atom_id res chain seq x y z
N MET A 1 -6.49 -3.93 -21.03
CA MET A 1 -6.16 -2.69 -21.75
C MET A 1 -5.26 -2.97 -22.96
N GLU A 2 -4.20 -3.75 -22.77
CA GLU A 2 -3.26 -4.20 -23.81
C GLU A 2 -3.90 -4.58 -25.15
N ARG A 3 -4.82 -5.55 -25.19
CA ARG A 3 -5.50 -5.96 -26.45
C ARG A 3 -6.11 -4.78 -27.22
N LYS A 4 -6.64 -3.77 -26.53
CA LYS A 4 -7.24 -2.58 -27.15
C LYS A 4 -6.18 -1.61 -27.68
N LEU A 5 -5.06 -1.45 -26.97
CA LEU A 5 -3.93 -0.62 -27.42
C LEU A 5 -3.20 -1.26 -28.62
N VAL A 6 -2.99 -2.58 -28.57
CA VAL A 6 -2.43 -3.34 -29.70
C VAL A 6 -3.37 -3.26 -30.90
N PHE A 7 -4.68 -3.46 -30.71
CA PHE A 7 -5.66 -3.28 -31.79
C PHE A 7 -5.63 -1.86 -32.36
N LEU A 8 -5.60 -0.84 -31.50
CA LEU A 8 -5.53 0.57 -31.91
C LEU A 8 -4.30 0.81 -32.80
N THR A 9 -3.12 0.32 -32.39
CA THR A 9 -1.85 0.58 -33.08
C THR A 9 -1.51 -0.39 -34.21
N SER A 10 -2.32 -1.44 -34.45
CA SER A 10 -2.07 -2.43 -35.52
C SER A 10 -3.20 -2.55 -36.55
N GLN A 11 -4.42 -2.12 -36.23
CA GLN A 11 -5.60 -2.33 -37.09
C GLN A 11 -6.42 -1.06 -37.36
N VAL A 12 -6.24 0.01 -36.57
CA VAL A 12 -7.05 1.23 -36.74
C VAL A 12 -6.33 2.23 -37.64
N ARG A 13 -6.97 2.59 -38.75
CA ARG A 13 -6.48 3.61 -39.68
C ARG A 13 -6.38 4.99 -39.03
N PHE A 14 -5.31 5.71 -39.35
CA PHE A 14 -5.11 7.09 -38.97
C PHE A 14 -6.25 7.97 -39.54
N GLY A 15 -6.72 8.94 -38.76
CA GLY A 15 -7.96 9.68 -39.01
C GLY A 15 -9.26 9.02 -38.50
N ASN A 16 -9.30 7.69 -38.32
CA ASN A 16 -10.51 6.97 -37.86
C ASN A 16 -10.46 6.56 -36.37
N HIS A 17 -9.48 7.07 -35.63
CA HIS A 17 -9.16 6.63 -34.27
C HIS A 17 -10.00 7.32 -33.17
N LYS A 18 -10.64 8.46 -33.45
CA LYS A 18 -11.36 9.26 -32.44
C LYS A 18 -12.35 8.45 -31.61
N ARG A 19 -13.22 7.65 -32.24
CA ARG A 19 -14.19 6.81 -31.52
C ARG A 19 -13.54 5.79 -30.58
N TYR A 20 -12.39 5.25 -30.98
CA TYR A 20 -11.66 4.25 -30.19
C TYR A 20 -10.95 4.91 -29.01
N GLN A 21 -10.38 6.10 -29.22
CA GLN A 21 -9.85 6.95 -28.15
C GLN A 21 -10.94 7.32 -27.16
N ASP A 22 -12.12 7.77 -27.62
CA ASP A 22 -13.23 8.14 -26.75
C ASP A 22 -13.72 6.94 -25.91
N TRP A 23 -13.83 5.75 -26.51
CA TRP A 23 -14.18 4.52 -25.78
C TRP A 23 -13.12 4.14 -24.74
N PHE A 24 -11.84 4.25 -25.10
CA PHE A 24 -10.75 3.96 -24.19
C PHE A 24 -10.70 4.98 -23.04
N GLN A 25 -10.86 6.27 -23.36
CA GLN A 25 -10.88 7.38 -22.42
C GLN A 25 -11.98 7.18 -21.38
N ARG A 26 -13.22 6.96 -21.83
CA ARG A 26 -14.37 6.77 -20.94
C ARG A 26 -14.21 5.57 -20.04
N GLN A 27 -13.62 4.49 -20.55
CA GLN A 27 -13.52 3.25 -19.77
C GLN A 27 -12.36 3.27 -18.77
N TYR A 28 -11.23 3.89 -19.11
CA TYR A 28 -9.99 3.74 -18.33
C TYR A 28 -9.40 5.05 -17.81
N LEU A 29 -9.65 6.19 -18.45
CA LEU A 29 -8.89 7.43 -18.23
C LEU A 29 -9.76 8.63 -17.80
N ALA A 30 -11.03 8.39 -17.46
CA ALA A 30 -12.03 9.42 -17.18
C ALA A 30 -12.04 9.94 -15.73
N THR A 31 -11.39 9.24 -14.79
CA THR A 31 -11.38 9.59 -13.37
C THR A 31 -10.06 10.27 -12.96
N PRO A 32 -10.05 11.13 -11.91
CA PRO A 32 -8.81 11.71 -11.39
C PRO A 32 -7.77 10.67 -10.96
N GLU A 33 -8.20 9.57 -10.36
CA GLU A 33 -7.34 8.48 -9.88
C GLU A 33 -6.68 7.71 -11.03
N SER A 34 -7.30 7.69 -12.20
CA SER A 34 -6.79 6.97 -13.37
C SER A 34 -5.80 7.79 -14.21
N GLN A 35 -5.42 8.99 -13.76
CA GLN A 35 -4.37 9.77 -14.39
C GLN A 35 -3.00 9.09 -14.33
N SER A 36 -2.71 8.34 -13.25
CA SER A 36 -1.47 7.60 -13.07
C SER A 36 -1.23 6.54 -14.17
N LEU A 37 -2.29 5.85 -14.60
CA LEU A 37 -2.24 4.80 -15.63
C LEU A 37 -1.68 5.26 -16.97
N ARG A 38 -1.68 6.58 -17.26
CA ARG A 38 -1.11 7.12 -18.50
C ARG A 38 0.38 6.83 -18.61
N CYS A 39 1.10 6.83 -17.49
CA CYS A 39 2.53 6.51 -17.47
C CYS A 39 2.76 5.08 -17.94
N ASP A 40 2.01 4.12 -17.40
CA ASP A 40 2.12 2.70 -17.78
C ASP A 40 1.75 2.48 -19.24
N ILE A 41 0.71 3.16 -19.73
CA ILE A 41 0.29 3.08 -21.13
C ILE A 41 1.39 3.65 -22.05
N ILE A 42 1.99 4.78 -21.71
CA ILE A 42 3.09 5.36 -22.47
C ILE A 42 4.29 4.40 -22.47
N ARG A 43 4.68 3.85 -21.31
CA ARG A 43 5.76 2.85 -21.22
C ARG A 43 5.47 1.61 -22.03
N PHE A 44 4.22 1.13 -22.02
CA PHE A 44 3.79 0.00 -22.83
C PHE A 44 3.90 0.29 -24.34
N ILE A 45 3.43 1.45 -24.81
CA ILE A 45 3.52 1.84 -26.22
C ILE A 45 4.99 2.00 -26.65
N VAL A 46 5.83 2.58 -25.80
CA VAL A 46 7.25 2.84 -26.09
C VAL A 46 8.06 1.54 -26.07
N GLY A 47 7.97 0.76 -25.00
CA GLY A 47 8.85 -0.39 -24.74
C GLY A 47 8.34 -1.74 -25.24
N VAL A 48 7.03 -1.89 -25.52
CA VAL A 48 6.44 -3.18 -25.92
C VAL A 48 5.92 -3.16 -27.36
N ILE A 49 5.27 -2.07 -27.78
CA ILE A 49 4.73 -1.98 -29.15
C ILE A 49 5.83 -1.51 -30.10
N HIS A 50 6.47 -2.44 -30.79
CA HIS A 50 7.43 -2.16 -31.88
C HIS A 50 6.85 -2.61 -33.23
N PRO A 51 6.22 -1.68 -33.99
CA PRO A 51 5.65 -1.95 -35.31
C PRO A 51 6.69 -2.50 -36.29
N THR A 52 6.25 -3.41 -37.18
CA THR A 52 7.07 -3.83 -38.32
C THR A 52 7.22 -2.68 -39.33
N ASN A 53 8.25 -2.74 -40.19
CA ASN A 53 8.44 -1.73 -41.24
C ASN A 53 7.24 -1.59 -42.18
N GLU A 54 6.53 -2.69 -42.45
CA GLU A 54 5.28 -2.67 -43.23
C GLU A 54 4.20 -1.84 -42.54
N LEU A 55 4.06 -2.00 -41.22
CA LEU A 55 3.10 -1.25 -40.42
C LEU A 55 3.50 0.23 -40.28
N LEU A 56 4.79 0.54 -40.14
CA LEU A 56 5.30 1.92 -40.11
C LEU A 56 5.02 2.68 -41.42
N CYS A 57 5.06 1.98 -42.56
CA CYS A 57 4.76 2.55 -43.89
C CYS A 57 3.26 2.51 -44.26
N SER A 58 2.39 2.06 -43.35
CA SER A 58 0.95 1.91 -43.61
C SER A 58 0.13 3.16 -43.22
N ASP A 59 -1.18 3.09 -43.44
CA ASP A 59 -2.14 4.12 -43.00
C ASP A 59 -2.69 3.88 -41.58
N ILE A 60 -2.08 2.98 -40.81
CA ILE A 60 -2.45 2.71 -39.40
C ILE A 60 -1.99 3.86 -38.49
N ILE A 61 -2.76 4.14 -37.43
CA ILE A 61 -2.40 5.18 -36.47
C ILE A 61 -1.01 4.92 -35.87
N PRO A 62 -0.07 5.87 -36.00
CA PRO A 62 1.28 5.70 -35.50
C PRO A 62 1.33 5.88 -33.97
N ARG A 63 2.36 5.29 -33.35
CA ARG A 63 2.56 5.34 -31.89
C ARG A 63 2.62 6.76 -31.35
N TRP A 64 3.31 7.66 -32.05
CA TRP A 64 3.43 9.06 -31.65
C TRP A 64 2.06 9.75 -31.55
N ALA A 65 1.09 9.40 -32.41
CA ALA A 65 -0.23 10.03 -32.35
C ALA A 65 -1.03 9.58 -31.13
N VAL A 66 -0.90 8.30 -30.73
CA VAL A 66 -1.51 7.79 -29.50
C VAL A 66 -0.90 8.45 -28.27
N ILE A 67 0.43 8.60 -28.23
CA ILE A 67 1.13 9.29 -27.14
C ILE A 67 0.74 10.77 -27.07
N GLY A 68 0.66 11.46 -28.20
CA GLY A 68 0.21 12.85 -28.26
C GLY A 68 -1.22 13.03 -27.71
N TRP A 69 -2.11 12.10 -27.99
CA TRP A 69 -3.45 12.07 -27.38
C TRP A 69 -3.40 11.85 -25.86
N LEU A 70 -2.58 10.92 -25.37
CA LEU A 70 -2.46 10.67 -23.92
C LEU A 70 -1.89 11.88 -23.18
N LEU A 71 -0.91 12.58 -23.77
CA LEU A 71 -0.34 13.81 -23.20
C LEU A 71 -1.37 14.95 -23.14
N THR A 72 -2.13 15.16 -24.22
CA THR A 72 -3.11 16.26 -24.31
C THR A 72 -4.39 16.03 -23.49
N THR A 73 -4.63 14.80 -23.03
CA THR A 73 -5.79 14.44 -22.18
C THR A 73 -5.45 14.27 -20.71
N CYS A 74 -4.22 14.59 -20.29
CA CYS A 74 -3.88 14.69 -18.88
C CYS A 74 -4.62 15.87 -18.24
N THR A 75 -5.20 15.67 -17.05
CA THR A 75 -5.98 16.70 -16.35
C THR A 75 -5.26 17.31 -15.15
N SER A 76 -4.02 16.91 -14.87
CA SER A 76 -3.21 17.48 -13.80
C SER A 76 -1.75 17.66 -14.21
N ASN A 77 -1.10 18.68 -13.67
CA ASN A 77 0.31 18.98 -13.94
C ASN A 77 1.25 17.85 -13.50
N VAL A 78 0.91 17.15 -12.41
CA VAL A 78 1.66 15.98 -11.93
C VAL A 78 1.58 14.85 -12.97
N ALA A 79 0.38 14.56 -13.48
CA ALA A 79 0.18 13.52 -14.49
C ALA A 79 0.93 13.85 -15.80
N VAL A 80 0.88 15.11 -16.24
CA VAL A 80 1.65 15.57 -17.42
C VAL A 80 3.15 15.38 -17.19
N SER A 81 3.66 15.77 -16.03
CA SER A 81 5.09 15.69 -15.71
C SER A 81 5.58 14.23 -15.67
N ASN A 82 4.80 13.36 -15.04
CA ASN A 82 5.09 11.93 -14.99
C ASN A 82 4.98 11.27 -16.37
N ALA A 83 4.00 11.66 -17.19
CA ALA A 83 3.84 11.17 -18.55
C ALA A 83 5.03 11.58 -19.46
N LYS A 84 5.54 12.80 -19.31
CA LYS A 84 6.75 13.27 -20.00
C LYS A 84 7.99 12.48 -19.56
N LEU A 85 8.14 12.25 -18.25
CA LEU A 85 9.24 11.44 -17.74
C LEU A 85 9.16 10.00 -18.28
N ALA A 86 7.97 9.38 -18.28
CA ALA A 86 7.75 8.04 -18.82
C ALA A 86 8.09 7.96 -20.32
N LEU A 87 7.79 9.02 -21.08
CA LEU A 87 8.12 9.12 -22.50
C LEU A 87 9.63 9.24 -22.76
N PHE A 88 10.34 10.00 -21.92
CA PHE A 88 11.78 10.24 -22.05
C PHE A 88 12.66 9.28 -21.23
N TYR A 89 12.08 8.29 -20.53
CA TYR A 89 12.82 7.47 -19.58
C TYR A 89 13.99 6.72 -20.24
N ASP A 90 13.77 6.15 -21.42
CA ASP A 90 14.79 5.42 -22.19
C ASP A 90 15.83 6.36 -22.82
N TRP A 91 15.63 7.68 -22.80
CA TRP A 91 16.60 8.66 -23.30
C TRP A 91 17.71 8.95 -22.28
N LEU A 92 17.40 8.83 -20.98
CA LEU A 92 18.26 9.35 -19.91
C LEU A 92 19.63 8.67 -19.90
N PHE A 93 19.70 7.37 -20.14
CA PHE A 93 20.97 6.62 -20.15
C PHE A 93 21.14 5.80 -21.43
N TYR A 94 20.61 6.31 -22.55
CA TYR A 94 20.59 5.60 -23.82
C TYR A 94 21.99 5.15 -24.25
N ASP A 95 22.13 3.85 -24.44
CA ASP A 95 23.32 3.17 -24.91
C ASP A 95 23.05 2.60 -26.31
N VAL A 96 23.75 3.12 -27.31
CA VAL A 96 23.58 2.75 -28.73
C VAL A 96 23.78 1.25 -28.98
N GLU A 97 24.58 0.57 -28.15
CA GLU A 97 24.85 -0.86 -28.29
C GLU A 97 23.77 -1.74 -27.67
N LYS A 98 22.99 -1.23 -26.71
CA LYS A 98 22.00 -2.00 -25.95
C LYS A 98 20.57 -1.64 -26.28
N ASP A 99 20.30 -0.36 -26.47
CA ASP A 99 18.95 0.20 -26.47
C ASP A 99 18.38 0.35 -27.89
N ASN A 100 17.09 0.04 -28.02
CA ASN A 100 16.42 0.05 -29.32
C ASN A 100 15.94 1.46 -29.70
N ILE A 101 16.18 1.87 -30.96
CA ILE A 101 15.67 3.13 -31.54
C ILE A 101 14.15 3.28 -31.36
N MET A 102 13.41 2.16 -31.37
CA MET A 102 11.97 2.13 -31.18
C MET A 102 11.51 2.65 -29.81
N ASN A 103 12.41 2.71 -28.81
CA ASN A 103 12.11 3.24 -27.47
C ASN A 103 12.26 4.76 -27.38
N ILE A 104 13.02 5.38 -28.30
CA ILE A 104 13.26 6.83 -28.28
C ILE A 104 12.54 7.57 -29.41
N GLU A 105 12.28 6.91 -30.54
CA GLU A 105 11.58 7.53 -31.69
C GLU A 105 10.21 8.16 -31.36
N PRO A 106 9.36 7.62 -30.46
CA PRO A 106 8.01 8.15 -30.33
C PRO A 106 8.02 9.58 -29.79
N ALA A 107 8.96 9.90 -28.90
CA ALA A 107 9.08 11.23 -28.30
C ALA A 107 9.44 12.29 -29.34
N ILE A 108 10.45 12.02 -30.17
CA ILE A 108 10.87 12.97 -31.22
C ILE A 108 9.82 13.12 -32.32
N LEU A 109 9.10 12.04 -32.65
CA LEU A 109 8.01 12.09 -33.62
C LEU A 109 6.78 12.84 -33.10
N VAL A 110 6.46 12.75 -31.80
CA VAL A 110 5.44 13.62 -31.18
C VAL A 110 5.82 15.08 -31.36
N MET A 111 7.08 15.44 -31.04
CA MET A 111 7.58 16.81 -31.18
C MET A 111 7.51 17.30 -32.63
N HIS A 112 7.99 16.51 -33.59
CA HIS A 112 7.99 16.86 -35.01
C HIS A 112 6.56 17.05 -35.57
N HIS A 113 5.66 16.08 -35.33
CA HIS A 113 4.31 16.14 -35.89
C HIS A 113 3.36 17.11 -35.17
N SER A 114 3.67 17.49 -33.92
CA SER A 114 2.91 18.50 -33.19
C SER A 114 3.33 19.93 -33.52
N MET A 115 4.50 20.14 -34.12
CA MET A 115 5.10 21.47 -34.30
C MET A 115 4.19 22.45 -35.05
N ARG A 116 3.43 21.98 -36.04
CA ARG A 116 2.49 22.82 -36.82
C ARG A 116 1.08 22.88 -36.22
N SER A 117 0.61 21.79 -35.62
CA SER A 117 -0.80 21.67 -35.20
C SER A 117 -1.03 22.04 -33.73
N HIS A 118 -0.04 21.76 -32.88
CA HIS A 118 -0.09 21.95 -31.43
C HIS A 118 1.32 22.36 -30.92
N PRO A 119 1.83 23.54 -31.29
CA PRO A 119 3.22 23.95 -31.01
C PRO A 119 3.58 23.92 -29.51
N ALA A 120 2.59 24.14 -28.62
CA ALA A 120 2.77 24.04 -27.18
C ALA A 120 3.20 22.62 -26.73
N VAL A 121 2.75 21.56 -27.39
CA VAL A 121 3.19 20.19 -27.08
C VAL A 121 4.69 20.05 -27.35
N THR A 122 5.15 20.49 -28.51
CA THR A 122 6.57 20.45 -28.89
C THR A 122 7.42 21.28 -27.93
N ALA A 123 7.03 22.53 -27.67
CA ALA A 123 7.75 23.43 -26.77
C ALA A 123 7.90 22.85 -25.36
N THR A 124 6.81 22.29 -24.81
CA THR A 124 6.84 21.76 -23.43
C THR A 124 7.55 20.42 -23.28
N LEU A 125 7.74 19.67 -24.39
CA LEU A 125 8.57 18.46 -24.41
C LEU A 125 10.06 18.81 -24.54
N LEU A 126 10.40 19.82 -25.36
CA LEU A 126 11.77 20.34 -25.46
C LEU A 126 12.24 20.97 -24.15
N ASP A 127 11.41 21.82 -23.54
CA ASP A 127 11.72 22.40 -22.21
C ASP A 127 11.95 21.32 -21.16
N PHE A 128 11.11 20.26 -21.16
CA PHE A 128 11.30 19.12 -20.27
C PHE A 128 12.64 18.41 -20.53
N LEU A 129 12.97 18.12 -21.78
CA LEU A 129 14.21 17.43 -22.15
C LEU A 129 15.46 18.25 -21.79
N CYS A 130 15.41 19.57 -21.89
CA CYS A 130 16.50 20.45 -21.47
C CYS A 130 16.66 20.47 -19.94
N ARG A 131 15.56 20.57 -19.19
CA ARG A 131 15.59 20.63 -17.72
C ARG A 131 15.99 19.30 -17.09
N ILE A 132 15.50 18.19 -17.63
CA ILE A 132 15.68 16.86 -17.02
C ILE A 132 17.17 16.46 -16.92
N ILE A 133 18.02 16.99 -17.80
CA ILE A 133 19.48 16.78 -17.78
C ILE A 133 20.09 17.10 -16.41
N ASN A 134 19.73 18.25 -15.83
CA ASN A 134 20.34 18.72 -14.58
C ASN A 134 19.52 18.32 -13.34
N HIS A 135 18.27 17.90 -13.51
CA HIS A 135 17.33 17.71 -12.41
C HIS A 135 16.91 16.25 -12.18
N PHE A 136 17.14 15.32 -13.12
CA PHE A 136 16.74 13.92 -12.93
C PHE A 136 17.47 13.27 -11.75
N TYR A 137 18.81 13.33 -11.77
CA TYR A 137 19.65 12.89 -10.66
C TYR A 137 20.98 13.65 -10.75
N PRO A 138 21.15 14.78 -10.01
CA PRO A 138 22.28 15.69 -10.17
C PRO A 138 23.67 15.01 -10.17
N PRO A 139 23.94 13.99 -9.32
CA PRO A 139 25.23 13.28 -9.32
C PRO A 139 25.56 12.54 -10.63
N LEU A 140 24.56 12.25 -11.47
CA LEU A 140 24.74 11.60 -12.78
C LEU A 140 24.33 12.51 -13.94
N SER A 141 24.20 13.82 -13.72
CA SER A 141 23.79 14.79 -14.76
C SER A 141 24.61 14.70 -16.04
N ASP A 142 25.92 14.47 -15.94
CA ASP A 142 26.79 14.24 -17.11
C ASP A 142 26.41 12.98 -17.89
N LYS A 143 26.09 11.88 -17.20
CA LYS A 143 25.64 10.65 -17.86
C LYS A 143 24.26 10.85 -18.50
N VAL A 144 23.36 11.58 -17.84
CA VAL A 144 22.04 11.91 -18.37
C VAL A 144 22.17 12.73 -19.66
N ARG A 145 23.04 13.74 -19.61
CA ARG A 145 23.41 14.54 -20.78
C ARG A 145 23.91 13.65 -21.91
N THR A 146 24.88 12.77 -21.63
CA THR A 146 25.42 11.84 -22.63
C THR A 146 24.34 10.94 -23.22
N GLY A 147 23.44 10.36 -22.40
CA GLY A 147 22.34 9.53 -22.90
C GLY A 147 21.41 10.28 -23.87
N ILE A 148 21.03 11.52 -23.52
CA ILE A 148 20.18 12.35 -24.38
C ILE A 148 20.90 12.71 -25.69
N PHE A 149 22.18 13.10 -25.65
CA PHE A 149 22.95 13.38 -26.87
C PHE A 149 23.12 12.13 -27.74
N SER A 150 23.39 10.97 -27.15
CA SER A 150 23.45 9.69 -27.86
C SER A 150 22.12 9.34 -28.52
N SER A 151 21.00 9.58 -27.83
CA SER A 151 19.65 9.39 -28.37
C SER A 151 19.41 10.26 -29.61
N LEU A 152 19.70 11.56 -29.52
CA LEU A 152 19.55 12.50 -30.64
C LEU A 152 20.42 12.12 -31.83
N ARG A 153 21.68 11.71 -31.57
CA ARG A 153 22.59 11.25 -32.63
C ARG A 153 22.05 10.00 -33.31
N GLN A 154 21.59 9.01 -32.54
CA GLN A 154 21.00 7.78 -33.08
C GLN A 154 19.76 8.07 -33.94
N ILE A 155 18.91 9.01 -33.52
CA ILE A 155 17.72 9.46 -34.26
C ILE A 155 18.11 10.03 -35.63
N LEU A 156 19.17 10.84 -35.68
CA LEU A 156 19.71 11.39 -36.93
C LEU A 156 20.34 10.28 -37.80
N ASP A 157 21.17 9.42 -37.21
CA ASP A 157 21.86 8.33 -37.92
C ASP A 157 20.87 7.33 -38.53
N LYS A 158 19.77 7.03 -37.83
CA LYS A 158 18.69 6.16 -38.29
C LYS A 158 17.65 6.88 -39.17
N ARG A 159 17.80 8.19 -39.39
CA ARG A 159 16.89 9.02 -40.20
C ARG A 159 15.42 8.88 -39.80
N VAL A 160 15.16 8.88 -38.48
CA VAL A 160 13.79 8.84 -37.95
C VAL A 160 13.02 10.11 -38.37
N LEU A 161 13.71 11.24 -38.44
CA LEU A 161 13.19 12.47 -39.02
C LEU A 161 13.60 12.58 -40.50
N PRO A 162 12.69 12.96 -41.41
CA PRO A 162 13.03 13.18 -42.82
C PRO A 162 14.02 14.35 -42.96
N ASN A 163 15.02 14.20 -43.84
CA ASN A 163 16.04 15.22 -44.12
C ASN A 163 15.39 16.49 -44.69
N SER A 164 15.15 17.50 -43.86
CA SER A 164 14.91 18.88 -44.31
C SER A 164 15.30 19.84 -43.19
N GLU A 165 16.47 20.47 -43.36
CA GLU A 165 17.06 21.52 -42.50
C GLU A 165 17.19 21.16 -41.01
N PRO A 166 18.09 21.80 -40.25
CA PRO A 166 18.07 21.60 -38.81
C PRO A 166 16.70 22.07 -38.34
N THR A 167 15.87 21.16 -37.83
CA THR A 167 14.51 21.45 -37.34
C THR A 167 14.52 22.46 -36.17
N PHE A 168 15.73 22.82 -35.72
CA PHE A 168 16.09 23.76 -34.67
C PHE A 168 17.20 24.73 -35.12
N SER A 169 17.34 25.03 -36.43
CA SER A 169 18.33 25.98 -36.97
C SER A 169 17.95 27.42 -36.66
N ASP A 170 18.92 28.21 -36.24
CA ASP A 170 18.88 29.63 -35.86
C ASP A 170 18.92 30.57 -37.10
N ASP A 171 18.31 30.18 -38.22
CA ASP A 171 18.38 30.96 -39.47
C ASP A 171 17.10 31.76 -39.73
N ASP A 172 16.69 32.56 -38.75
CA ASP A 172 15.97 33.83 -38.97
C ASP A 172 16.28 34.77 -37.79
N ASP A 173 16.87 35.92 -38.12
CA ASP A 173 17.51 36.90 -37.24
C ASP A 173 16.76 37.27 -35.94
N GLU A 174 17.57 37.50 -34.91
CA GLU A 174 17.30 38.23 -33.66
C GLU A 174 15.92 38.88 -33.53
N SER A 175 14.99 38.13 -32.95
CA SER A 175 13.99 38.72 -32.08
C SER A 175 13.85 37.83 -30.85
N GLU A 176 14.38 38.30 -29.72
CA GLU A 176 13.89 37.88 -28.42
C GLU A 176 12.37 37.78 -28.51
N LEU A 177 11.80 36.66 -28.07
CA LEU A 177 10.36 36.42 -27.99
C LEU A 177 9.69 37.53 -27.16
N LYS A 178 9.46 38.69 -27.78
CA LYS A 178 8.79 39.86 -27.23
C LYS A 178 7.32 39.70 -27.49
N ILE A 179 6.63 39.33 -26.43
CA ILE A 179 5.19 39.39 -26.26
C ILE A 179 4.76 40.84 -26.47
N THR A 180 4.14 41.15 -27.62
CA THR A 180 3.43 42.42 -27.83
C THR A 180 2.00 42.29 -27.32
N SER A 181 1.69 43.13 -26.35
CA SER A 181 0.37 43.40 -25.78
C SER A 181 -0.58 44.00 -26.82
N MET A 182 -1.78 43.43 -26.91
CA MET A 182 -2.99 44.15 -27.31
C MET A 182 -4.07 43.91 -26.24
N GLU A 183 -4.35 44.97 -25.50
CA GLU A 183 -5.59 45.31 -24.78
C GLU A 183 -6.80 45.19 -25.74
N ASP A 184 -8.04 44.91 -25.40
CA ASP A 184 -8.79 44.62 -24.17
C ASP A 184 -10.07 43.90 -24.67
N ASP A 185 -10.59 42.92 -23.94
CA ASP A 185 -11.97 42.97 -23.39
C ASP A 185 -12.46 41.58 -22.92
N THR A 186 -12.69 41.54 -21.59
CA THR A 186 -13.64 40.72 -20.82
C THR A 186 -13.22 39.35 -20.25
N ASP A 187 -12.90 39.42 -18.94
CA ASP A 187 -13.14 38.53 -17.80
C ASP A 187 -12.32 37.23 -17.59
N ASP A 188 -11.31 37.42 -16.73
CA ASP A 188 -10.62 36.58 -15.73
C ASP A 188 -11.49 35.52 -15.00
N ASP A 189 -10.97 34.42 -14.43
CA ASP A 189 -9.66 34.19 -13.77
C ASP A 189 -9.07 32.78 -14.08
N ASP A 190 -7.90 32.73 -14.72
CA ASP A 190 -6.94 31.61 -14.64
C ASP A 190 -5.52 32.13 -14.95
N ILE A 191 -4.68 32.27 -13.92
CA ILE A 191 -3.30 32.78 -14.04
C ILE A 191 -2.35 31.68 -14.58
N PRO A 192 -1.59 31.91 -15.67
CA PRO A 192 -0.66 30.92 -16.22
C PRO A 192 0.66 30.79 -15.42
N LEU A 193 1.03 29.54 -15.14
CA LEU A 193 2.23 29.06 -14.41
C LEU A 193 3.60 29.51 -14.94
N SER A 194 3.68 30.21 -16.08
CA SER A 194 4.95 30.68 -16.66
C SER A 194 5.47 31.97 -16.04
N LYS A 195 4.67 32.68 -15.23
CA LYS A 195 5.17 33.73 -14.30
C LYS A 195 5.64 33.19 -12.94
N VAL A 196 5.49 31.88 -12.67
CA VAL A 196 5.82 31.26 -11.36
C VAL A 196 7.21 30.60 -11.33
N ARG A 197 7.90 30.40 -12.47
CA ARG A 197 9.13 29.57 -12.52
C ARG A 197 10.39 30.22 -13.08
N LEU A 198 10.40 31.54 -13.25
CA LEU A 198 11.63 32.33 -13.44
C LEU A 198 11.91 33.27 -12.26
N LYS A 199 11.46 32.87 -11.07
CA LYS A 199 11.72 33.55 -9.81
C LYS A 199 12.52 32.71 -8.78
N GLU A 200 12.95 31.50 -9.16
CA GLU A 200 13.90 30.66 -8.39
C GLU A 200 15.39 30.98 -8.69
N LYS A 201 15.68 32.26 -8.93
CA LYS A 201 16.99 32.88 -8.71
C LYS A 201 16.69 34.10 -7.85
N SER A 202 16.74 33.94 -6.53
CA SER A 202 16.31 34.92 -5.53
C SER A 202 14.96 35.57 -5.87
N ASP A 203 13.88 35.16 -5.20
CA ASP A 203 12.60 35.85 -5.24
C ASP A 203 12.73 37.31 -4.74
N LYS A 204 13.30 38.20 -5.55
CA LYS A 204 13.20 39.65 -5.41
C LYS A 204 11.93 40.13 -6.10
N SER A 205 10.77 39.69 -5.58
CA SER A 205 9.54 40.48 -5.65
C SER A 205 8.51 39.95 -4.65
N ASP A 206 8.89 39.98 -3.39
CA ASP A 206 8.12 40.67 -2.35
C ASP A 206 9.16 41.12 -1.32
N ASP A 207 10.10 41.98 -1.74
CA ASP A 207 10.75 42.88 -0.80
C ASP A 207 9.67 43.90 -0.39
N SER A 208 8.65 43.46 0.35
CA SER A 208 8.32 44.23 1.54
C SER A 208 9.60 44.16 2.35
N PHE A 209 10.48 45.13 2.12
CA PHE A 209 11.69 45.31 2.90
C PHE A 209 11.23 45.16 4.35
N ILE A 210 11.60 44.05 4.99
CA ILE A 210 11.19 43.76 6.36
C ILE A 210 11.98 44.77 7.18
N ASP A 211 11.42 45.96 7.37
CA ASP A 211 12.13 47.07 7.96
C ASP A 211 12.32 46.82 9.46
N GLY A 212 13.45 47.29 10.00
CA GLY A 212 13.82 47.10 11.39
C GLY A 212 14.63 45.83 11.70
N LEU A 213 14.76 45.55 12.99
CA LEU A 213 15.73 44.59 13.54
C LEU A 213 15.54 43.16 13.01
N LEU A 214 14.29 42.72 12.80
CA LEU A 214 13.99 41.38 12.29
C LEU A 214 14.49 41.19 10.85
N GLY A 215 14.41 42.20 9.99
CA GLY A 215 14.96 42.13 8.64
C GLY A 215 16.48 42.06 8.61
N ASP A 216 17.13 42.88 9.45
CA ASP A 216 18.60 42.85 9.60
C ASP A 216 19.09 41.47 10.08
N LEU A 217 18.37 40.87 11.04
CA LEU A 217 18.70 39.53 11.55
C LEU A 217 18.46 38.44 10.50
N LEU A 218 17.39 38.53 9.70
CA LEU A 218 17.14 37.61 8.59
C LEU A 218 18.22 37.71 7.52
N GLY A 219 18.66 38.92 7.17
CA GLY A 219 19.77 39.12 6.23
C GLY A 219 21.07 38.50 6.75
N LYS A 220 21.40 38.71 8.03
CA LYS A 220 22.55 38.06 8.69
C LYS A 220 22.42 36.53 8.68
N LEU A 221 21.22 36.01 8.94
CA LEU A 221 20.96 34.57 8.91
C LEU A 221 21.17 34.02 7.50
N GLN A 222 20.74 34.72 6.46
CA GLN A 222 20.90 34.27 5.07
C GLN A 222 22.38 34.23 4.63
N GLU A 223 23.20 35.18 5.08
CA GLU A 223 24.62 35.26 4.72
C GLU A 223 25.53 34.31 5.53
N GLU A 224 25.16 33.97 6.76
CA GLU A 224 25.98 33.15 7.64
C GLU A 224 25.94 31.66 7.26
N ILE A 225 27.11 31.02 7.23
CA ILE A 225 27.28 29.62 6.80
C ILE A 225 27.49 28.71 8.01
N ASP A 226 28.07 29.22 9.10
CA ASP A 226 28.33 28.44 10.30
C ASP A 226 27.05 28.10 11.07
N SER A 227 26.81 26.80 11.30
CA SER A 227 25.56 26.31 11.91
C SER A 227 25.33 26.83 13.33
N ASP A 228 26.38 26.94 14.14
CA ASP A 228 26.25 27.39 15.54
C ASP A 228 25.95 28.89 15.60
N LYS A 229 26.58 29.70 14.74
CA LYS A 229 26.25 31.12 14.61
C LYS A 229 24.85 31.36 14.04
N ARG A 230 24.42 30.58 13.04
CA ARG A 230 23.04 30.62 12.52
C ARG A 230 22.03 30.32 13.64
N CYS A 231 22.34 29.38 14.53
CA CYS A 231 21.52 29.11 15.72
C CYS A 231 21.46 30.31 16.67
N TYR A 232 22.58 30.96 16.95
CA TYR A 232 22.62 32.18 17.78
C TYR A 232 21.79 33.32 17.19
N ILE A 233 21.92 33.58 15.88
CA ILE A 233 21.08 34.58 15.18
C ILE A 233 19.59 34.22 15.30
N THR A 234 19.26 32.93 15.25
CA THR A 234 17.88 32.46 15.45
C THR A 234 17.39 32.73 16.87
N GLU A 235 18.23 32.62 17.90
CA GLU A 235 17.87 33.00 19.27
C GLU A 235 17.56 34.51 19.38
N GLU A 236 18.30 35.35 18.67
CA GLU A 236 18.03 36.79 18.59
C GLU A 236 16.70 37.07 17.85
N ILE A 237 16.43 36.37 16.74
CA ILE A 237 15.14 36.47 16.03
C ILE A 237 13.97 36.06 16.93
N ILE A 238 14.11 34.96 17.69
CA ILE A 238 13.08 34.49 18.62
C ILE A 238 12.80 35.55 19.69
N ALA A 239 13.83 36.20 20.23
CA ALA A 239 13.67 37.23 21.25
C ALA A 239 12.81 38.41 20.73
N GLU A 240 13.03 38.83 19.50
CA GLU A 240 12.22 39.89 18.86
C GLU A 240 10.80 39.41 18.50
N LEU A 241 10.65 38.18 17.99
CA LEU A 241 9.35 37.61 17.62
C LEU A 241 8.36 37.54 18.79
N ILE A 242 8.85 37.23 19.97
CA ILE A 242 8.01 37.02 21.16
C ILE A 242 7.42 38.34 21.69
N GLU A 243 8.05 39.47 21.41
CA GLU A 243 7.58 40.78 21.85
C GLU A 243 6.43 41.33 20.97
N LEU A 244 6.09 40.65 19.87
CA LEU A 244 4.98 41.02 18.97
C LEU A 244 3.60 40.79 19.63
N ASP A 245 2.67 41.75 19.53
CA ASP A 245 1.28 41.60 20.04
C ASP A 245 0.30 41.22 18.91
N ILE A 246 0.53 40.05 18.32
CA ILE A 246 -0.21 39.53 17.15
C ILE A 246 -1.73 39.38 17.37
N ASN A 247 -2.19 39.31 18.62
CA ASN A 247 -3.61 39.16 18.93
C ASN A 247 -4.38 40.49 18.91
N LYS A 248 -3.67 41.63 19.01
CA LYS A 248 -4.29 42.96 19.08
C LYS A 248 -3.84 43.90 17.97
N ASN A 249 -2.74 43.58 17.29
CA ASN A 249 -2.13 44.44 16.29
C ASN A 249 -2.01 43.72 14.94
N GLN A 250 -2.82 44.11 13.96
CA GLN A 250 -2.79 43.54 12.62
C GLN A 250 -1.41 43.72 11.95
N SER A 251 -0.74 44.84 12.22
CA SER A 251 0.60 45.08 11.66
C SER A 251 1.62 44.07 12.17
N ASP A 252 1.49 43.62 13.42
CA ASP A 252 2.39 42.62 14.00
C ASP A 252 2.08 41.22 13.45
N GLU A 253 0.81 40.92 13.18
CA GLU A 253 0.40 39.68 12.51
C GLU A 253 0.93 39.62 11.08
N ASP A 254 0.80 40.71 10.31
CA ASP A 254 1.31 40.81 8.94
C ASP A 254 2.86 40.69 8.92
N MET A 255 3.52 41.29 9.91
CA MET A 255 4.96 41.17 10.14
C MET A 255 5.35 39.72 10.45
N LEU A 256 4.64 39.04 11.37
CA LEU A 256 4.88 37.63 11.69
C LEU A 256 4.80 36.77 10.42
N CYS A 257 3.81 37.00 9.57
CA CYS A 257 3.64 36.24 8.33
C CYS A 257 4.81 36.46 7.36
N SER A 258 5.22 37.71 7.17
CA SER A 258 6.34 38.06 6.29
C SER A 258 7.67 37.48 6.80
N VAL A 259 7.93 37.60 8.10
CA VAL A 259 9.13 37.03 8.74
C VAL A 259 9.13 35.50 8.68
N SER A 260 7.97 34.85 8.84
CA SER A 260 7.85 33.39 8.73
C SER A 260 8.28 32.90 7.35
N ARG A 261 7.80 33.54 6.29
CA ARG A 261 8.17 33.22 4.91
C ARG A 261 9.65 33.46 4.63
N ALA A 262 10.17 34.61 5.04
CA ALA A 262 11.58 34.94 4.85
C ALA A 262 12.50 33.97 5.62
N PHE A 263 12.14 33.63 6.86
CA PHE A 263 12.89 32.68 7.68
C PHE A 263 12.88 31.28 7.05
N ALA A 264 11.72 30.79 6.59
CA ALA A 264 11.60 29.50 5.91
C ALA A 264 12.54 29.41 4.70
N ASN A 265 12.60 30.45 3.88
CA ASN A 265 13.54 30.55 2.76
C ASN A 265 15.01 30.56 3.20
N CYS A 266 15.35 31.16 4.34
CA CYS A 266 16.71 31.18 4.87
C CYS A 266 17.19 29.80 5.35
N ILE A 267 16.27 28.92 5.76
CA ILE A 267 16.61 27.64 6.40
C ILE A 267 16.31 26.42 5.54
N ILE A 268 15.66 26.57 4.38
CA ILE A 268 15.25 25.44 3.55
C ILE A 268 16.42 24.52 3.17
N ASP A 269 17.59 25.10 2.91
CA ASP A 269 18.81 24.38 2.56
C ASP A 269 19.46 23.64 3.75
N ASP A 270 19.04 23.92 4.98
CA ASP A 270 19.50 23.26 6.20
C ASP A 270 18.73 21.95 6.50
N LEU A 271 17.56 21.79 5.87
CA LEU A 271 16.59 20.73 6.13
C LEU A 271 16.68 19.45 5.28
N PRO A 272 17.46 19.32 4.19
CA PRO A 272 17.65 18.04 3.53
C PRO A 272 18.02 16.90 4.50
N SER A 273 17.48 15.70 4.27
CA SER A 273 17.59 14.58 5.21
C SER A 273 19.03 14.13 5.44
N ASP A 274 19.89 14.18 4.42
CA ASP A 274 21.33 13.89 4.52
C ASP A 274 22.07 14.85 5.45
N LYS A 275 21.53 16.06 5.66
CA LYS A 275 22.05 17.03 6.62
C LYS A 275 21.47 16.86 8.02
N VAL A 276 20.26 16.30 8.15
CA VAL A 276 19.51 16.25 9.43
C VAL A 276 19.51 14.88 10.09
N PHE A 277 19.33 13.78 9.35
CA PHE A 277 19.25 12.46 9.95
C PHE A 277 20.62 11.76 9.89
N PRO A 278 21.29 11.51 11.04
CA PRO A 278 22.65 10.98 11.03
C PRO A 278 22.68 9.48 10.68
N ASP A 279 23.67 9.06 9.89
CA ASP A 279 23.89 7.64 9.56
C ASP A 279 24.14 6.77 10.81
N VAL A 280 24.77 7.34 11.83
CA VAL A 280 25.05 6.68 13.11
C VAL A 280 24.20 7.31 14.20
N LEU A 281 23.22 6.54 14.69
CA LEU A 281 22.24 6.96 15.70
C LEU A 281 22.79 6.94 17.14
N SER A 282 23.98 7.51 17.33
CA SER A 282 24.56 7.74 18.65
C SER A 282 23.94 8.96 19.31
N GLN A 283 23.98 9.02 20.64
CA GLN A 283 23.39 10.12 21.41
C GLN A 283 23.97 11.48 21.01
N ASP A 284 25.29 11.55 20.85
CA ASP A 284 25.98 12.79 20.51
C ASP A 284 25.62 13.25 19.09
N LYS A 285 25.60 12.33 18.11
CA LYS A 285 25.24 12.64 16.73
C LYS A 285 23.78 13.08 16.58
N LEU A 286 22.86 12.47 17.32
CA LEU A 286 21.46 12.91 17.33
C LEU A 286 21.32 14.31 17.95
N THR A 287 22.04 14.59 19.03
CA THR A 287 22.03 15.91 19.67
C THR A 287 22.64 16.98 18.78
N ASP A 288 23.71 16.65 18.05
CA ASP A 288 24.35 17.51 17.06
C ASP A 288 23.42 17.78 15.86
N SER A 289 22.67 16.77 15.43
CA SER A 289 21.79 16.88 14.27
C SER A 289 20.66 17.90 14.42
N VAL A 290 20.25 18.17 15.66
CA VAL A 290 19.23 19.17 16.04
C VAL A 290 19.84 20.54 16.39
N ARG A 291 21.11 20.80 16.03
CA ARG A 291 21.75 22.13 16.11
C ARG A 291 21.59 22.90 14.81
N LYS A 292 20.33 23.21 14.47
CA LYS A 292 19.97 24.01 13.29
C LYS A 292 18.90 25.04 13.65
N PRO A 293 18.79 26.15 12.90
CA PRO A 293 17.82 27.22 13.16
C PRO A 293 16.41 26.75 13.51
N LEU A 294 15.82 25.86 12.69
CA LEU A 294 14.48 25.30 12.96
C LEU A 294 14.35 24.69 14.36
N PHE A 295 15.35 23.91 14.76
CA PHE A 295 15.31 23.18 16.02
C PHE A 295 15.56 24.08 17.23
N VAL A 296 16.15 25.26 17.06
CA VAL A 296 16.24 26.29 18.11
C VAL A 296 14.85 26.80 18.49
N ILE A 297 13.99 27.06 17.49
CA ILE A 297 12.60 27.45 17.71
C ILE A 297 11.86 26.32 18.44
N LEU A 298 11.96 25.09 17.94
CA LEU A 298 11.28 23.94 18.55
C LEU A 298 11.77 23.66 19.97
N LYS A 299 13.06 23.83 20.25
CA LYS A 299 13.63 23.71 21.59
C LYS A 299 13.13 24.79 22.53
N THR A 300 12.95 26.02 22.04
CA THR A 300 12.39 27.12 22.83
C THR A 300 10.92 26.86 23.14
N VAL A 301 10.12 26.46 22.15
CA VAL A 301 8.71 26.04 22.33
C VAL A 301 8.58 24.90 23.34
N TYR A 302 9.47 23.91 23.27
CA TYR A 302 9.49 22.78 24.20
C TYR A 302 9.89 23.20 25.63
N GLY A 303 10.79 24.19 25.77
CA GLY A 303 11.27 24.68 27.06
C GLY A 303 10.27 25.57 27.82
N TYR A 304 9.27 26.14 27.15
CA TYR A 304 8.27 26.98 27.80
C TYR A 304 7.40 26.21 28.80
N SER A 305 7.31 26.76 30.02
CA SER A 305 6.57 26.15 31.13
C SER A 305 5.07 26.49 31.10
N SER A 306 4.31 26.01 32.09
CA SER A 306 2.86 26.26 32.20
C SER A 306 2.48 27.66 32.71
N SER A 307 3.42 28.60 32.85
CA SER A 307 3.10 29.97 33.26
C SER A 307 2.29 30.70 32.17
N LYS A 308 1.46 31.68 32.54
CA LYS A 308 0.61 32.40 31.56
C LYS A 308 1.43 33.15 30.51
N ASP A 309 2.51 33.79 30.95
CA ASP A 309 3.43 34.50 30.05
C ASP A 309 4.08 33.52 29.07
N ASP A 310 4.65 32.41 29.57
CA ASP A 310 5.24 31.37 28.72
C ASP A 310 4.25 30.79 27.70
N GLN A 311 2.97 30.62 28.06
CA GLN A 311 1.96 30.14 27.12
C GLN A 311 1.67 31.15 26.00
N THR A 312 1.67 32.45 26.28
CA THR A 312 1.52 33.48 25.24
C THR A 312 2.72 33.45 24.30
N LYS A 313 3.94 33.42 24.83
CA LYS A 313 5.19 33.37 24.05
C LYS A 313 5.25 32.10 23.18
N LYS A 314 4.90 30.96 23.78
CA LYS A 314 4.79 29.66 23.09
C LYS A 314 3.76 29.69 21.96
N SER A 315 2.60 30.31 22.18
CA SER A 315 1.56 30.43 21.16
C SER A 315 2.03 31.23 19.94
N ILE A 316 2.80 32.31 20.15
CA ILE A 316 3.37 33.11 19.05
C ILE A 316 4.34 32.25 18.22
N LEU A 317 5.25 31.52 18.87
CA LEU A 317 6.19 30.65 18.16
C LEU A 317 5.52 29.46 17.46
N ILE A 318 4.44 28.90 18.02
CA ILE A 318 3.67 27.85 17.33
C ILE A 318 2.95 28.43 16.12
N ARG A 319 2.41 29.65 16.21
CA ARG A 319 1.81 30.35 15.08
C ARG A 319 2.85 30.63 13.99
N PHE A 320 4.05 31.06 14.39
CA PHE A 320 5.19 31.22 13.49
C PHE A 320 5.54 29.92 12.74
N LEU A 321 5.65 28.80 13.46
CA LEU A 321 5.86 27.47 12.86
C LEU A 321 4.71 27.08 11.92
N ALA A 322 3.46 27.35 12.29
CA ALA A 322 2.31 27.04 11.47
C ALA A 322 2.28 27.83 10.15
N GLU A 323 2.68 29.10 10.18
CA GLU A 323 2.75 29.92 8.99
C GLU A 323 3.88 29.46 8.04
N MET A 324 5.02 29.04 8.60
CA MET A 324 6.11 28.43 7.83
C MET A 324 5.72 27.12 7.13
N HIS A 325 4.78 26.35 7.67
CA HIS A 325 4.36 25.07 7.09
C HIS A 325 3.83 25.22 5.65
N SER A 326 3.29 26.39 5.29
CA SER A 326 2.85 26.69 3.92
C SER A 326 3.99 26.62 2.88
N GLN A 327 5.21 26.97 3.29
CA GLN A 327 6.41 26.94 2.44
C GLN A 327 7.28 25.70 2.69
N LEU A 328 7.20 25.12 3.88
CA LEU A 328 7.98 23.96 4.30
C LEU A 328 7.04 22.80 4.70
N PRO A 329 6.51 22.03 3.73
CA PRO A 329 5.69 20.84 4.02
C PRO A 329 6.44 19.76 4.83
N CYS A 330 7.77 19.82 4.88
CA CYS A 330 8.60 18.93 5.68
C CYS A 330 8.56 19.21 7.19
N LEU A 331 8.00 20.34 7.60
CA LEU A 331 8.09 20.83 8.97
C LEU A 331 7.48 19.85 9.99
N GLY A 332 6.31 19.28 9.71
CA GLY A 332 5.60 18.46 10.69
C GLY A 332 6.35 17.17 11.06
N TYR A 333 6.97 16.49 10.10
CA TYR A 333 7.82 15.34 10.44
C TYR A 333 9.13 15.73 11.13
N PHE A 334 9.66 16.94 10.91
CA PHE A 334 10.81 17.45 11.67
C PHE A 334 10.44 17.84 13.10
N VAL A 335 9.21 18.29 13.36
CA VAL A 335 8.67 18.42 14.73
C VAL A 335 8.68 17.05 15.41
N LEU A 336 8.17 16.02 14.76
CA LEU A 336 8.15 14.65 15.29
C LEU A 336 9.56 14.09 15.53
N TYR A 337 10.50 14.37 14.60
CA TYR A 337 11.92 14.01 14.74
C TYR A 337 12.55 14.68 15.96
N PHE A 338 12.43 16.00 16.08
CA PHE A 338 12.95 16.78 17.19
C PHE A 338 12.45 16.27 18.54
N LEU A 339 11.13 16.10 18.68
CA LEU A 339 10.53 15.63 19.92
C LEU A 339 11.06 14.24 20.32
N LYS A 340 11.34 13.37 19.33
CA LYS A 340 11.92 12.06 19.58
C LYS A 340 13.39 12.16 20.04
N VAL A 341 14.18 13.05 19.44
CA VAL A 341 15.58 13.31 19.86
C VAL A 341 15.61 13.87 21.28
N GLN A 342 14.78 14.87 21.58
CA GLN A 342 14.75 15.58 22.86
C GLN A 342 14.35 14.66 24.03
N ILE A 343 13.38 13.79 23.85
CA ILE A 343 13.02 12.80 24.89
C ILE A 343 14.18 11.84 25.14
N ARG A 344 14.86 11.41 24.08
CA ARG A 344 16.00 10.47 24.20
C ARG A 344 17.18 11.10 24.94
N THR A 345 17.42 12.41 24.81
CA THR A 345 18.47 13.15 25.54
C THR A 345 18.12 13.38 27.00
N GLU A 346 16.86 13.67 27.33
CA GLU A 346 16.39 13.94 28.70
C GLU A 346 16.19 12.68 29.56
N ASN A 347 16.06 11.51 28.94
CA ASN A 347 15.76 10.18 29.54
C ASN A 347 16.81 9.61 30.54
N LYS A 348 17.60 10.45 31.20
CA LYS A 348 18.40 10.07 32.38
C LYS A 348 17.72 10.37 33.73
N LYS A 349 16.59 11.10 33.79
CA LYS A 349 16.07 11.58 35.09
C LYS A 349 14.56 11.52 35.40
N ASP A 350 13.62 11.22 34.47
CA ASP A 350 12.18 11.28 34.80
C ASP A 350 11.25 10.30 34.05
N ASP A 351 10.01 10.21 34.54
CA ASP A 351 8.90 9.32 34.21
C ASP A 351 8.50 9.33 32.71
N ASN A 352 8.79 8.26 31.96
CA ASN A 352 8.59 8.11 30.50
C ASN A 352 7.18 8.55 30.00
N THR A 353 6.16 8.40 30.84
CA THR A 353 4.77 8.73 30.51
C THR A 353 4.53 10.23 30.38
N LYS A 354 5.20 11.06 31.19
CA LYS A 354 5.03 12.52 31.15
C LYS A 354 5.67 13.12 29.90
N ALA A 355 6.86 12.65 29.53
CA ALA A 355 7.56 13.08 28.33
C ALA A 355 6.78 12.74 27.05
N SER A 356 6.21 11.53 26.96
CA SER A 356 5.33 11.14 25.83
C SER A 356 4.07 12.01 25.75
N ALA A 357 3.44 12.34 26.89
CA ALA A 357 2.28 13.22 26.92
C ALA A 357 2.59 14.64 26.42
N LEU A 358 3.75 15.19 26.81
CA LEU A 358 4.21 16.50 26.34
C LEU A 358 4.44 16.51 24.82
N LYS A 359 5.10 15.48 24.28
CA LYS A 359 5.29 15.32 22.83
C LYS A 359 3.98 15.29 22.07
N ILE A 360 3.01 14.51 22.55
CA ILE A 360 1.68 14.42 21.94
C ILE A 360 0.98 15.78 21.98
N ALA A 361 1.05 16.49 23.12
CA ALA A 361 0.43 17.78 23.29
C ALA A 361 1.02 18.83 22.32
N LEU A 362 2.34 18.93 22.23
CA LEU A 362 3.01 19.93 21.37
C LEU A 362 2.71 19.68 19.88
N TYR A 363 2.80 18.43 19.42
CA TYR A 363 2.49 18.12 18.02
C TYR A 363 1.01 18.37 17.71
N LYS A 364 0.08 18.06 18.62
CA LYS A 364 -1.35 18.41 18.46
C LYS A 364 -1.59 19.91 18.39
N GLU A 365 -0.90 20.69 19.23
CA GLU A 365 -1.00 22.15 19.25
C GLU A 365 -0.51 22.76 17.93
N PHE A 366 0.60 22.24 17.39
CA PHE A 366 1.07 22.56 16.05
C PHE A 366 0.03 22.21 14.96
N CYS A 367 -0.49 20.98 14.96
CA CYS A 367 -1.54 20.56 14.01
C CYS A 367 -2.80 21.43 14.07
N ASN A 368 -3.21 21.84 15.27
CA ASN A 368 -4.35 22.74 15.45
C ASN A 368 -4.06 24.14 14.90
N SER A 369 -2.82 24.64 15.05
CA SER A 369 -2.42 25.95 14.55
C SER A 369 -2.31 26.03 13.02
N ILE A 370 -2.11 24.90 12.34
CA ILE A 370 -2.22 24.78 10.86
C ILE A 370 -3.66 24.47 10.40
N GLU A 371 -4.63 24.47 11.32
CA GLU A 371 -6.06 24.22 11.06
C GLU A 371 -6.37 22.89 10.37
N LYS A 372 -5.56 21.85 10.65
CA LYS A 372 -5.66 20.56 9.99
C LYS A 372 -5.89 19.44 11.01
N LYS A 373 -6.72 18.47 10.64
CA LYS A 373 -7.02 17.33 11.52
C LYS A 373 -5.76 16.49 11.76
N LEU A 374 -5.62 15.97 12.98
CA LEU A 374 -4.43 15.25 13.42
C LEU A 374 -4.13 13.99 12.58
N ASP A 375 -5.16 13.23 12.21
CA ASP A 375 -5.02 12.05 11.33
C ASP A 375 -4.46 12.43 9.96
N GLN A 376 -4.96 13.50 9.36
CA GLN A 376 -4.47 14.01 8.08
C GLN A 376 -3.04 14.55 8.21
N CYS A 377 -2.70 15.24 9.30
CA CYS A 377 -1.33 15.70 9.55
C CYS A 377 -0.35 14.54 9.65
N LEU A 378 -0.68 13.51 10.44
CA LEU A 378 0.15 12.32 10.59
C LEU A 378 0.36 11.60 9.25
N TYR A 379 -0.68 11.52 8.42
CA TYR A 379 -0.57 10.96 7.07
C TYR A 379 0.36 11.78 6.19
N ASP A 380 0.13 13.10 6.08
CA ASP A 380 0.91 13.97 5.19
C ASP A 380 2.37 14.08 5.63
N ASP A 381 2.62 14.14 6.93
CA ASP A 381 3.97 14.18 7.49
C ASP A 381 4.72 12.87 7.24
N LEU A 382 4.06 11.72 7.38
CA LEU A 382 4.66 10.44 7.01
C LEU A 382 4.93 10.34 5.51
N TYR A 383 3.97 10.78 4.69
CA TYR A 383 4.09 10.81 3.23
C TYR A 383 5.29 11.68 2.80
N ALA A 384 5.35 12.91 3.28
CA ALA A 384 6.44 13.83 3.03
C ALA A 384 7.79 13.28 3.55
N CYS A 385 7.80 12.62 4.71
CA CYS A 385 9.01 12.06 5.28
C CYS A 385 9.58 10.95 4.41
N HIS A 386 8.77 9.99 3.94
CA HIS A 386 9.31 8.86 3.17
C HIS A 386 9.70 9.23 1.74
N MET A 387 9.09 10.26 1.16
CA MET A 387 9.49 10.83 -0.13
C MET A 387 10.91 11.41 -0.09
N VAL A 388 11.37 11.84 1.10
CA VAL A 388 12.69 12.45 1.31
C VAL A 388 13.68 11.45 1.92
N ASP A 389 13.29 10.73 2.97
CA ASP A 389 14.13 9.72 3.65
C ASP A 389 13.31 8.64 4.37
N THR A 390 13.26 7.46 3.75
CA THR A 390 12.63 6.27 4.32
C THR A 390 13.31 5.80 5.61
N LYS A 391 14.62 6.03 5.82
CA LYS A 391 15.31 5.63 7.05
C LYS A 391 14.82 6.45 8.25
N LEU A 392 14.67 7.76 8.05
CA LEU A 392 14.09 8.67 9.05
C LEU A 392 12.63 8.28 9.36
N MET A 393 11.81 8.03 8.33
CA MET A 393 10.44 7.54 8.51
C MET A 393 10.42 6.28 9.38
N MET A 394 11.21 5.27 9.02
CA MET A 394 11.33 4.01 9.75
C MET A 394 11.79 4.19 11.20
N TRP A 395 12.59 5.22 11.47
CA TRP A 395 13.00 5.56 12.82
C TRP A 395 11.85 6.18 13.62
N ILE A 396 11.01 7.03 13.02
CA ILE A 396 9.90 7.73 13.70
C ILE A 396 8.68 6.82 13.89
N VAL A 397 8.34 5.95 12.91
CA VAL A 397 7.12 5.11 12.87
C VAL A 397 6.78 4.42 14.21
N PRO A 398 7.72 3.74 14.91
CA PRO A 398 7.39 3.06 16.17
C PRO A 398 6.82 3.97 17.25
N ASP A 399 7.32 5.21 17.30
CA ASP A 399 6.85 6.19 18.27
C ASP A 399 5.47 6.73 17.87
N LEU A 400 5.17 6.86 16.58
CA LEU A 400 3.85 7.28 16.14
C LEU A 400 2.78 6.26 16.52
N TYR A 401 3.05 4.97 16.30
CA TYR A 401 2.15 3.90 16.73
C TYR A 401 2.02 3.82 18.26
N ARG A 402 3.03 4.23 19.03
CA ARG A 402 2.96 4.29 20.50
C ARG A 402 2.16 5.49 20.99
N ASP A 403 2.45 6.67 20.46
CA ASP A 403 2.00 7.96 20.97
C ASP A 403 0.62 8.35 20.39
N PHE A 404 0.31 7.95 19.15
CA PHE A 404 -0.93 8.28 18.43
C PHE A 404 -1.79 7.05 18.08
N LYS A 405 -1.85 6.06 18.99
CA LYS A 405 -2.56 4.77 18.80
C LYS A 405 -3.95 4.89 18.15
N GLN A 406 -4.76 5.85 18.60
CA GLN A 406 -6.13 6.05 18.11
C GLN A 406 -6.20 6.42 16.62
N HIS A 407 -5.15 7.01 16.07
CA HIS A 407 -5.10 7.50 14.69
C HIS A 407 -4.25 6.59 13.78
N MET A 408 -3.32 5.83 14.37
CA MET A 408 -2.33 5.00 13.64
C MET A 408 -2.73 3.52 13.58
N VAL A 409 -3.20 2.93 14.68
CA VAL A 409 -3.48 1.50 14.77
C VAL A 409 -4.70 1.17 13.90
N ASN A 410 -4.56 0.14 13.07
CA ASN A 410 -5.56 -0.27 12.07
C ASN A 410 -5.93 0.79 11.02
N ASN A 411 -5.18 1.90 10.92
CA ASN A 411 -5.42 2.90 9.89
C ASN A 411 -4.83 2.44 8.56
N ALA A 412 -5.70 2.16 7.59
CA ALA A 412 -5.31 1.67 6.27
C ALA A 412 -4.46 2.67 5.48
N GLN A 413 -4.80 3.96 5.53
CA GLN A 413 -4.11 5.00 4.75
C GLN A 413 -2.67 5.16 5.22
N THR A 414 -2.47 5.32 6.54
CA THR A 414 -1.14 5.49 7.10
C THR A 414 -0.30 4.21 7.00
N LEU A 415 -0.93 3.03 7.16
CA LEU A 415 -0.25 1.76 6.96
C LEU A 415 0.23 1.62 5.51
N LYS A 416 -0.61 1.97 4.53
CA LYS A 416 -0.27 1.91 3.12
C LYS A 416 0.98 2.74 2.82
N VAL A 417 1.03 3.99 3.27
CA VAL A 417 2.21 4.86 3.13
C VAL A 417 3.50 4.16 3.60
N ILE A 418 3.45 3.49 4.75
CA ILE A 418 4.62 2.80 5.31
C ILE A 418 5.01 1.59 4.47
N ILE A 419 4.07 0.71 4.14
CA ILE A 419 4.38 -0.54 3.42
C ILE A 419 4.77 -0.30 1.96
N SER A 420 4.22 0.74 1.31
CA SER A 420 4.57 1.12 -0.06
C SER A 420 5.96 1.74 -0.15
N ALA A 421 6.48 2.27 0.96
CA ALA A 421 7.75 2.98 1.00
C ALA A 421 8.94 2.08 1.39
N ILE A 422 8.71 0.90 1.96
CA ILE A 422 9.77 0.07 2.56
C ILE A 422 10.26 -1.04 1.64
N ASP A 423 11.48 -1.50 1.89
CA ASP A 423 12.04 -2.73 1.31
C ASP A 423 11.94 -3.94 2.27
N ALA A 424 12.41 -5.10 1.83
CA ALA A 424 12.40 -6.33 2.62
C ALA A 424 13.26 -6.25 3.91
N LYS A 425 14.35 -5.48 3.90
CA LYS A 425 15.23 -5.31 5.08
C LYS A 425 14.55 -4.42 6.13
N GLN A 426 13.86 -3.39 5.68
CA GLN A 426 13.04 -2.52 6.52
C GLN A 426 11.82 -3.27 7.05
N LEU A 427 11.14 -4.09 6.23
CA LEU A 427 10.10 -4.99 6.70
C LEU A 427 10.60 -5.91 7.83
N GLN A 428 11.75 -6.57 7.64
CA GLN A 428 12.35 -7.40 8.69
C GLN A 428 12.59 -6.61 9.98
N THR A 429 12.97 -5.34 9.87
CA THR A 429 13.16 -4.46 11.02
C THR A 429 11.82 -4.16 11.72
N LEU A 430 10.74 -3.90 10.98
CA LEU A 430 9.41 -3.70 11.56
C LEU A 430 8.90 -4.98 12.22
N VAL A 431 8.99 -6.12 11.55
CA VAL A 431 8.65 -7.43 12.11
C VAL A 431 9.42 -7.69 13.41
N GLY A 432 10.74 -7.44 13.42
CA GLY A 432 11.56 -7.56 14.61
C GLY A 432 11.09 -6.65 15.76
N LYS A 433 10.68 -5.41 15.46
CA LYS A 433 10.11 -4.50 16.47
C LYS A 433 8.75 -4.96 17.00
N VAL A 434 7.92 -5.56 16.16
CA VAL A 434 6.64 -6.15 16.57
C VAL A 434 6.90 -7.31 17.53
N LEU A 435 7.76 -8.26 17.14
CA LEU A 435 8.10 -9.43 17.95
C LEU A 435 8.78 -9.08 19.28
N GLN A 436 9.52 -7.96 19.34
CA GLN A 436 10.10 -7.43 20.58
C GLN A 436 9.08 -6.72 21.48
N GLY A 437 7.84 -6.52 21.03
CA GLY A 437 6.82 -5.74 21.74
C GLY A 437 7.05 -4.21 21.67
N HIS A 438 7.97 -3.75 20.83
CA HIS A 438 8.29 -2.33 20.65
C HIS A 438 7.39 -1.62 19.63
N LEU A 439 6.60 -2.37 18.85
CA LEU A 439 5.70 -1.85 17.83
C LEU A 439 4.40 -2.65 17.84
N VAL A 440 3.26 -1.96 17.87
CA VAL A 440 1.93 -2.57 17.73
C VAL A 440 1.20 -1.80 16.64
N MET A 441 1.12 -2.39 15.44
CA MET A 441 0.47 -1.78 14.28
C MET A 441 -1.01 -2.14 14.21
N PHE A 442 -1.37 -3.30 14.76
CA PHE A 442 -2.70 -3.86 14.63
C PHE A 442 -3.33 -4.20 15.97
N LYS A 443 -4.66 -4.14 16.01
CA LYS A 443 -5.49 -4.66 17.10
C LYS A 443 -6.70 -5.38 16.52
N THR A 444 -7.33 -6.27 17.30
CA THR A 444 -8.50 -7.03 16.88
C THR A 444 -9.71 -6.14 16.54
N GLU A 445 -9.88 -5.02 17.25
CA GLU A 445 -10.96 -4.04 17.03
C GLU A 445 -10.84 -3.39 15.65
N ASN A 446 -11.87 -3.49 14.81
CA ASN A 446 -11.87 -2.93 13.44
C ASN A 446 -10.79 -3.52 12.50
N LEU A 447 -10.20 -4.68 12.82
CA LEU A 447 -9.24 -5.34 11.91
C LEU A 447 -9.90 -5.76 10.60
N HIS A 448 -11.16 -6.21 10.64
CA HIS A 448 -11.88 -6.69 9.45
C HIS A 448 -11.99 -5.62 8.36
N SER A 449 -12.27 -4.36 8.73
CA SER A 449 -12.30 -3.26 7.76
C SER A 449 -10.94 -2.98 7.13
N LEU A 450 -9.85 -3.14 7.89
CA LEU A 450 -8.50 -3.01 7.36
C LEU A 450 -8.20 -4.15 6.37
N LEU A 451 -8.49 -5.40 6.75
CA LEU A 451 -8.28 -6.58 5.90
C LEU A 451 -9.00 -6.44 4.54
N LYS A 452 -10.21 -5.90 4.52
CA LYS A 452 -10.91 -5.61 3.26
C LYS A 452 -10.22 -4.52 2.44
N ALA A 453 -9.79 -3.45 3.10
CA ALA A 453 -9.10 -2.35 2.43
C ALA A 453 -7.79 -2.82 1.79
N THR A 454 -7.11 -3.82 2.37
CA THR A 454 -5.85 -4.34 1.82
C THR A 454 -6.04 -5.18 0.55
N LEU A 455 -7.24 -5.68 0.27
CA LEU A 455 -7.48 -6.52 -0.91
C LEU A 455 -7.31 -5.77 -2.24
N CYS A 456 -7.38 -4.44 -2.24
CA CYS A 456 -7.13 -3.62 -3.42
C CYS A 456 -5.70 -3.06 -3.51
N TRP A 457 -4.81 -3.49 -2.60
CA TRP A 457 -3.42 -3.09 -2.58
C TRP A 457 -2.58 -3.92 -3.55
N GLU A 458 -1.41 -3.41 -3.91
CA GLU A 458 -0.49 -4.12 -4.80
C GLU A 458 0.04 -5.41 -4.14
N SER A 459 0.49 -6.36 -4.95
CA SER A 459 0.94 -7.68 -4.47
C SER A 459 2.03 -7.59 -3.40
N ILE A 460 3.01 -6.70 -3.57
CA ILE A 460 4.10 -6.54 -2.59
C ILE A 460 3.60 -5.91 -1.28
N GLU A 461 2.68 -4.96 -1.38
CA GLU A 461 2.05 -4.30 -0.22
C GLU A 461 1.25 -5.32 0.59
N GLN A 462 0.44 -6.15 -0.08
CA GLN A 462 -0.30 -7.24 0.57
C GLN A 462 0.65 -8.27 1.19
N PHE A 463 1.72 -8.65 0.50
CA PHE A 463 2.72 -9.57 1.04
C PHE A 463 3.34 -9.03 2.34
N PHE A 464 3.79 -7.78 2.33
CA PHE A 464 4.35 -7.11 3.52
C PHE A 464 3.33 -6.98 4.65
N PHE A 465 2.10 -6.61 4.31
CA PHE A 465 0.99 -6.55 5.26
C PHE A 465 0.77 -7.90 5.97
N TRP A 466 0.70 -9.00 5.22
CA TRP A 466 0.50 -10.33 5.81
C TRP A 466 1.70 -10.81 6.64
N GLN A 467 2.93 -10.44 6.30
CA GLN A 467 4.09 -10.68 7.18
C GLN A 467 3.95 -9.94 8.51
N LEU A 468 3.48 -8.69 8.48
CA LEU A 468 3.23 -7.93 9.71
C LEU A 468 2.05 -8.50 10.50
N ILE A 469 0.97 -8.95 9.86
CA ILE A 469 -0.15 -9.62 10.54
C ILE A 469 0.32 -10.88 11.26
N ASN A 470 1.13 -11.71 10.59
CA ASN A 470 1.69 -12.93 11.19
C ASN A 470 2.70 -12.65 12.32
N ALA A 471 3.35 -11.48 12.30
CA ALA A 471 4.23 -11.05 13.38
C ALA A 471 3.45 -10.62 14.64
N HIS A 472 2.17 -10.26 14.50
CA HIS A 472 1.29 -10.00 15.64
C HIS A 472 0.65 -11.32 16.10
N ASP A 473 0.45 -11.48 17.41
CA ASP A 473 -0.16 -12.68 18.01
C ASP A 473 -1.69 -12.74 17.78
N PHE A 474 -2.13 -12.73 16.53
CA PHE A 474 -3.54 -12.91 16.17
C PHE A 474 -3.89 -14.39 16.00
N ASN A 475 -4.99 -14.80 16.63
CA ASN A 475 -5.62 -16.07 16.30
C ASN A 475 -6.24 -15.98 14.90
N ILE A 476 -6.13 -17.07 14.14
CA ILE A 476 -6.73 -17.19 12.81
C ILE A 476 -8.23 -16.89 12.79
N ASP A 477 -8.94 -17.14 13.89
CA ASP A 477 -10.36 -16.80 14.11
C ASP A 477 -10.66 -15.33 13.75
N THR A 478 -9.67 -14.44 13.85
CA THR A 478 -9.81 -13.00 13.54
C THR A 478 -9.83 -12.70 12.05
N VAL A 479 -9.10 -13.47 11.23
CA VAL A 479 -8.95 -13.25 9.79
C VAL A 479 -9.86 -14.17 8.96
N LEU A 480 -10.26 -15.30 9.53
CA LEU A 480 -11.06 -16.33 8.86
C LEU A 480 -12.39 -15.84 8.26
N PRO A 481 -13.11 -14.87 8.87
CA PRO A 481 -14.30 -14.30 8.25
C PRO A 481 -14.08 -13.66 6.88
N LEU A 482 -12.84 -13.27 6.55
CA LEU A 482 -12.50 -12.69 5.24
C LEU A 482 -12.66 -13.71 4.11
N ILE A 483 -12.54 -15.03 4.36
CA ILE A 483 -12.53 -16.08 3.33
C ILE A 483 -13.76 -16.02 2.41
N THR A 484 -14.93 -15.65 2.94
CA THR A 484 -16.17 -15.58 2.15
C THR A 484 -16.18 -14.40 1.17
N GLU A 485 -15.25 -13.45 1.33
CA GLU A 485 -15.13 -12.25 0.49
C GLU A 485 -13.96 -12.34 -0.50
N LEU A 486 -13.13 -13.38 -0.40
CA LEU A 486 -11.96 -13.55 -1.27
C LEU A 486 -12.37 -14.22 -2.58
N ASP A 487 -12.15 -13.59 -3.70
CA ASP A 487 -12.08 -14.25 -5.00
C ASP A 487 -10.72 -14.99 -5.19
N TYR A 488 -10.74 -16.16 -5.84
CA TYR A 488 -9.56 -17.02 -6.05
C TYR A 488 -8.50 -16.38 -6.95
N ASP A 489 -8.92 -15.77 -8.06
CA ASP A 489 -8.02 -15.21 -9.06
C ASP A 489 -7.60 -13.78 -8.70
N LEU A 490 -8.47 -13.03 -7.99
CA LEU A 490 -8.21 -11.63 -7.66
C LEU A 490 -7.45 -11.42 -6.35
N HIS A 491 -7.46 -12.38 -5.42
CA HIS A 491 -6.82 -12.22 -4.10
C HIS A 491 -5.83 -13.34 -3.74
N PRO A 492 -4.85 -13.66 -4.62
CA PRO A 492 -3.92 -14.75 -4.39
C PRO A 492 -3.03 -14.54 -3.15
N GLU A 493 -2.66 -13.30 -2.82
CA GLU A 493 -1.80 -12.98 -1.66
C GLU A 493 -2.51 -13.30 -0.34
N ALA A 494 -3.75 -12.83 -0.20
CA ALA A 494 -4.57 -13.08 0.99
C ALA A 494 -4.91 -14.56 1.15
N LEU A 495 -5.29 -15.24 0.07
CA LEU A 495 -5.56 -16.67 0.10
C LEU A 495 -4.32 -17.48 0.48
N THR A 496 -3.16 -17.13 -0.08
CA THR A 496 -1.89 -17.78 0.26
C THR A 496 -1.54 -17.58 1.73
N ALA A 497 -1.66 -16.35 2.25
CA ALA A 497 -1.39 -16.05 3.65
C ALA A 497 -2.31 -16.84 4.59
N ILE A 498 -3.62 -16.82 4.35
CA ILE A 498 -4.60 -17.55 5.17
C ILE A 498 -4.37 -19.07 5.07
N MET A 499 -4.02 -19.60 3.89
CA MET A 499 -3.68 -21.02 3.71
C MET A 499 -2.48 -21.42 4.58
N LEU A 500 -1.44 -20.59 4.61
CA LEU A 500 -0.25 -20.83 5.44
C LEU A 500 -0.53 -20.67 6.94
N MET A 501 -1.49 -19.84 7.34
CA MET A 501 -1.99 -19.77 8.72
C MET A 501 -2.79 -21.03 9.06
N LEU A 502 -3.72 -21.47 8.21
CA LEU A 502 -4.52 -22.70 8.39
C LEU A 502 -3.65 -23.95 8.50
N LYS A 503 -2.52 -23.98 7.77
CA LYS A 503 -1.52 -25.05 7.84
C LYS A 503 -0.98 -25.26 9.27
N GLN A 504 -0.89 -24.20 10.07
CA GLN A 504 -0.37 -24.27 11.45
C GLN A 504 -1.44 -24.72 12.45
N GLU A 505 -2.70 -24.78 12.02
CA GLU A 505 -3.85 -25.07 12.85
C GLU A 505 -4.35 -26.51 12.67
N LYS A 506 -4.99 -27.03 13.71
CA LYS A 506 -5.68 -28.33 13.63
C LYS A 506 -7.11 -28.14 13.12
N PRO A 507 -7.63 -29.07 12.28
CA PRO A 507 -8.99 -28.97 11.79
C PRO A 507 -9.99 -28.98 12.96
N ASN A 508 -10.98 -28.08 12.91
CA ASN A 508 -12.07 -27.99 13.86
C ASN A 508 -13.37 -27.58 13.16
N ALA A 509 -14.50 -27.64 13.88
CA ALA A 509 -15.83 -27.41 13.31
C ALA A 509 -16.02 -25.99 12.77
N ASP A 510 -15.46 -24.98 13.45
CA ASP A 510 -15.57 -23.58 13.03
C ASP A 510 -14.79 -23.32 11.74
N TYR A 511 -13.63 -23.95 11.57
CA TYR A 511 -12.80 -23.80 10.37
C TYR A 511 -13.42 -24.48 9.16
N ILE A 512 -13.87 -25.73 9.31
CA ILE A 512 -14.58 -26.44 8.24
C ILE A 512 -15.85 -25.68 7.86
N LYS A 513 -16.60 -25.17 8.84
CA LYS A 513 -17.77 -24.34 8.58
C LYS A 513 -17.42 -23.10 7.78
N CYS A 514 -16.40 -22.32 8.16
CA CYS A 514 -16.04 -21.09 7.45
C CYS A 514 -15.51 -21.36 6.04
N LEU A 515 -14.70 -22.41 5.84
CA LEU A 515 -14.22 -22.83 4.52
C LEU A 515 -15.40 -23.16 3.60
N PHE A 516 -16.37 -23.94 4.09
CA PHE A 516 -17.54 -24.35 3.31
C PHE A 516 -18.59 -23.24 3.17
N SER A 517 -18.45 -22.10 3.86
CA SER A 517 -19.26 -20.89 3.67
C SER A 517 -18.82 -20.04 2.48
N ARG A 518 -17.65 -20.31 1.90
CA ARG A 518 -17.19 -19.68 0.66
C ARG A 518 -18.12 -20.07 -0.50
N ASP A 519 -18.30 -19.17 -1.46
CA ASP A 519 -19.04 -19.49 -2.67
C ASP A 519 -18.33 -20.58 -3.49
N ILE A 520 -19.13 -21.40 -4.19
CA ILE A 520 -18.60 -22.46 -5.05
C ILE A 520 -18.23 -21.83 -6.39
N CYS A 521 -16.93 -21.80 -6.71
CA CYS A 521 -16.44 -21.33 -7.99
C CYS A 521 -16.34 -22.48 -9.00
N ASP A 522 -16.77 -22.23 -10.23
CA ASP A 522 -16.66 -23.22 -11.31
C ASP A 522 -15.27 -23.30 -11.92
N ASN A 523 -14.47 -22.25 -11.77
CA ASN A 523 -13.15 -22.10 -12.35
C ASN A 523 -12.07 -22.45 -11.32
N GLY A 524 -11.55 -23.68 -11.35
CA GLY A 524 -10.21 -24.00 -10.83
C GLY A 524 -9.83 -23.58 -9.41
N ASP A 525 -10.78 -23.18 -8.54
CA ASP A 525 -10.50 -22.79 -7.15
C ASP A 525 -10.07 -24.03 -6.36
N LEU A 526 -8.77 -24.12 -6.09
CA LEU A 526 -8.17 -25.21 -5.35
C LEU A 526 -7.95 -24.87 -3.87
N PHE A 527 -8.40 -23.72 -3.38
CA PHE A 527 -8.09 -23.28 -2.02
C PHE A 527 -8.64 -24.25 -0.96
N ILE A 528 -9.95 -24.53 -1.00
CA ILE A 528 -10.58 -25.46 -0.04
C ILE A 528 -9.99 -26.87 -0.20
N PHE A 529 -9.85 -27.34 -1.45
CA PHE A 529 -9.25 -28.64 -1.72
C PHE A 529 -7.86 -28.76 -1.11
N THR A 530 -6.99 -27.78 -1.31
CA THR A 530 -5.61 -27.80 -0.83
C THR A 530 -5.55 -27.85 0.69
N VAL A 531 -6.36 -27.03 1.39
CA VAL A 531 -6.42 -27.03 2.86
C VAL A 531 -6.96 -28.36 3.39
N ILE A 532 -8.08 -28.85 2.84
CA ILE A 532 -8.69 -30.11 3.28
C ILE A 532 -7.75 -31.29 3.02
N LYS A 533 -7.13 -31.33 1.84
CA LYS A 533 -6.14 -32.35 1.48
C LYS A 533 -4.95 -32.35 2.41
N TYR A 534 -4.38 -31.18 2.70
CA TYR A 534 -3.28 -31.06 3.66
C TYR A 534 -3.66 -31.61 5.04
N TRP A 535 -4.85 -31.25 5.57
CA TRP A 535 -5.29 -31.79 6.85
C TRP A 535 -5.61 -33.28 6.81
N CYS A 536 -6.10 -33.82 5.70
CA CYS A 536 -6.37 -35.24 5.57
C CYS A 536 -5.09 -36.09 5.67
N ASP A 537 -3.90 -35.57 5.36
CA ASP A 537 -2.67 -36.35 5.47
C ASP A 537 -2.38 -36.81 6.91
N GLU A 538 -2.76 -36.03 7.93
CA GLU A 538 -2.59 -36.37 9.34
C GLU A 538 -3.91 -36.61 10.10
N TYR A 539 -5.01 -35.99 9.65
CA TYR A 539 -6.28 -35.91 10.39
C TYR A 539 -7.49 -36.39 9.59
N ILE A 540 -7.33 -37.34 8.66
CA ILE A 540 -8.42 -37.78 7.75
C ILE A 540 -9.72 -38.13 8.48
N ASP A 541 -9.66 -38.94 9.54
CA ASP A 541 -10.84 -39.37 10.31
C ASP A 541 -11.55 -38.17 10.95
N LYS A 542 -10.77 -37.26 11.54
CA LYS A 542 -11.30 -36.06 12.19
C LYS A 542 -11.91 -35.10 11.19
N VAL A 543 -11.28 -34.89 10.03
CA VAL A 543 -11.82 -34.04 8.96
C VAL A 543 -13.14 -34.62 8.44
N ALA A 544 -13.17 -35.94 8.20
CA ALA A 544 -14.37 -36.66 7.80
C ALA A 544 -15.50 -36.52 8.82
N GLU A 545 -15.23 -36.69 10.12
CA GLU A 545 -16.21 -36.48 11.19
C GLU A 545 -16.76 -35.05 11.23
N LEU A 546 -15.89 -34.04 11.09
CA LEU A 546 -16.29 -32.63 11.12
C LEU A 546 -17.17 -32.25 9.93
N ILE A 547 -16.80 -32.71 8.72
CA ILE A 547 -17.60 -32.52 7.51
C ILE A 547 -18.93 -33.27 7.63
N SER A 548 -18.91 -34.51 8.11
CA SER A 548 -20.11 -35.33 8.34
C SER A 548 -21.07 -34.65 9.31
N ALA A 549 -20.55 -34.10 10.41
CA ALA A 549 -21.32 -33.33 11.37
C ALA A 549 -21.90 -32.05 10.74
N LEU A 550 -21.11 -31.32 9.95
CA LEU A 550 -21.57 -30.14 9.24
C LEU A 550 -22.74 -30.47 8.30
N LEU A 551 -22.60 -31.51 7.47
CA LEU A 551 -23.64 -31.96 6.54
C LEU A 551 -24.90 -32.42 7.28
N SER A 552 -24.75 -33.21 8.35
CA SER A 552 -25.87 -33.70 9.16
C SER A 552 -26.68 -32.57 9.78
N THR A 553 -26.03 -31.47 10.18
CA THR A 553 -26.75 -30.28 10.70
C THR A 553 -27.56 -29.53 9.64
N ARG A 554 -27.41 -29.85 8.35
CA ARG A 554 -28.25 -29.32 7.25
C ARG A 554 -29.44 -30.22 6.92
N TYR A 555 -29.41 -31.48 7.38
CA TYR A 555 -30.47 -32.46 7.22
C TYR A 555 -30.86 -33.05 8.59
N PRO A 556 -31.42 -32.26 9.51
CA PRO A 556 -31.76 -32.75 10.85
C PRO A 556 -32.85 -33.82 10.78
N SER A 557 -32.67 -34.90 11.55
CA SER A 557 -33.57 -36.07 11.60
C SER A 557 -34.99 -35.76 12.12
N THR A 558 -35.23 -34.54 12.63
CA THR A 558 -36.51 -34.11 13.20
C THR A 558 -36.81 -32.65 12.83
N SER A 559 -38.06 -32.37 12.44
CA SER A 559 -38.60 -31.03 12.14
C SER A 559 -38.22 -29.98 13.21
N PRO A 560 -37.90 -28.72 12.82
CA PRO A 560 -37.27 -27.73 13.70
C PRO A 560 -38.27 -27.15 14.71
N ASN A 561 -38.57 -27.87 15.78
CA ASN A 561 -39.33 -27.34 16.91
C ASN A 561 -38.81 -27.87 18.24
N LYS A 562 -37.70 -27.26 18.72
CA LYS A 562 -37.46 -26.89 20.13
C LYS A 562 -36.09 -26.21 20.26
N ARG A 563 -36.10 -24.89 20.43
CA ARG A 563 -34.94 -24.09 20.86
C ARG A 563 -34.38 -24.69 22.17
N LYS A 564 -33.11 -25.09 22.16
CA LYS A 564 -32.30 -25.24 23.39
C LYS A 564 -31.25 -24.13 23.36
N ARG A 565 -31.42 -23.12 24.23
CA ARG A 565 -30.41 -22.10 24.51
C ARG A 565 -29.15 -22.80 25.03
N THR A 566 -28.03 -22.64 24.34
CA THR A 566 -26.69 -22.85 24.89
C THR A 566 -26.01 -21.50 25.06
N ASN A 567 -25.31 -21.37 26.19
CA ASN A 567 -24.84 -20.12 26.77
C ASN A 567 -23.86 -19.36 25.87
N ALA A 568 -24.06 -18.05 25.85
CA ALA A 568 -23.10 -17.06 25.38
C ALA A 568 -21.82 -17.11 26.23
N GLY A 569 -20.69 -17.30 25.55
CA GLY A 569 -19.35 -16.92 25.99
C GLY A 569 -18.64 -16.34 24.78
N ASN A 570 -18.14 -15.11 24.90
CA ASN A 570 -17.51 -14.30 23.85
C ASN A 570 -16.74 -15.11 22.79
N LYS A 571 -17.31 -15.28 21.60
CA LYS A 571 -16.57 -15.50 20.35
C LYS A 571 -17.31 -14.77 19.23
N VAL A 572 -16.71 -13.70 18.73
CA VAL A 572 -17.17 -13.00 17.53
C VAL A 572 -16.73 -13.84 16.33
N LEU A 573 -17.61 -14.73 15.87
CA LEU A 573 -17.55 -15.37 14.55
C LEU A 573 -18.97 -15.37 13.98
N SER A 574 -19.39 -14.24 13.41
CA SER A 574 -20.63 -14.11 12.64
C SER A 574 -20.36 -14.40 11.16
N THR A 575 -19.88 -15.61 10.85
CA THR A 575 -19.90 -16.13 9.48
C THR A 575 -21.25 -16.80 9.22
N THR A 576 -21.86 -16.49 8.07
CA THR A 576 -23.10 -17.13 7.60
C THR A 576 -22.90 -18.64 7.56
N VAL A 577 -23.85 -19.37 8.12
CA VAL A 577 -23.83 -20.84 8.13
C VAL A 577 -24.03 -21.32 6.69
N PRO A 578 -23.19 -22.22 6.13
CA PRO A 578 -23.32 -22.63 4.73
C PRO A 578 -24.61 -23.39 4.50
N SER A 579 -25.25 -23.21 3.35
CA SER A 579 -26.46 -23.96 2.96
C SER A 579 -26.15 -25.44 2.70
N ALA A 580 -27.18 -26.28 2.63
CA ALA A 580 -27.00 -27.68 2.24
C ALA A 580 -26.37 -27.82 0.85
N ASP A 581 -26.80 -26.97 -0.10
CA ASP A 581 -26.27 -26.93 -1.46
C ASP A 581 -24.81 -26.48 -1.50
N GLN A 582 -24.42 -25.51 -0.66
CA GLN A 582 -23.02 -25.09 -0.55
C GLN A 582 -22.14 -26.23 -0.02
N VAL A 583 -22.60 -26.96 1.01
CA VAL A 583 -21.84 -28.09 1.55
C VAL A 583 -21.70 -29.21 0.53
N LEU A 584 -22.81 -29.62 -0.11
CA LEU A 584 -22.80 -30.66 -1.13
C LEU A 584 -21.99 -30.26 -2.37
N GLY A 585 -22.05 -29.00 -2.79
CA GLY A 585 -21.29 -28.53 -3.93
C GLY A 585 -19.78 -28.49 -3.68
N HIS A 586 -19.33 -28.12 -2.48
CA HIS A 586 -17.91 -28.24 -2.11
C HIS A 586 -17.45 -29.69 -2.05
N LEU A 587 -18.28 -30.61 -1.52
CA LEU A 587 -18.00 -32.05 -1.58
C LEU A 587 -17.91 -32.55 -3.02
N GLU A 588 -18.81 -32.12 -3.90
CA GLU A 588 -18.76 -32.50 -5.30
C GLU A 588 -17.48 -32.01 -5.99
N LYS A 589 -17.04 -30.77 -5.73
CA LYS A 589 -15.75 -30.27 -6.26
C LYS A 589 -14.57 -31.09 -5.71
N LEU A 590 -14.58 -31.40 -4.40
CA LEU A 590 -13.56 -32.26 -3.79
C LEU A 590 -13.53 -33.63 -4.47
N ARG A 591 -14.69 -34.26 -4.70
CA ARG A 591 -14.79 -35.55 -5.39
C ARG A 591 -14.17 -35.49 -6.79
N ILE A 592 -14.58 -34.52 -7.61
CA ILE A 592 -14.10 -34.38 -8.99
C ILE A 592 -12.56 -34.28 -9.04
N ILE A 593 -11.97 -33.54 -8.09
CA ILE A 593 -10.50 -33.40 -8.02
C ILE A 593 -9.85 -34.69 -7.53
N CYS A 594 -10.42 -35.33 -6.51
CA CYS A 594 -9.90 -36.59 -5.97
C CYS A 594 -9.94 -37.73 -6.99
N GLU A 595 -11.01 -37.83 -7.79
CA GLU A 595 -11.13 -38.83 -8.86
C GLU A 595 -10.09 -38.63 -9.96
N LYS A 596 -9.80 -37.38 -10.32
CA LYS A 596 -8.79 -37.06 -11.35
C LYS A 596 -7.35 -37.38 -10.92
N HIS A 597 -7.06 -37.31 -9.63
CA HIS A 597 -5.69 -37.36 -9.10
C HIS A 597 -5.42 -38.54 -8.15
N ASP A 598 -6.42 -39.37 -7.87
CA ASP A 598 -6.36 -40.51 -6.94
C ASP A 598 -5.71 -40.14 -5.58
N CYS A 599 -6.16 -39.03 -4.98
CA CYS A 599 -5.38 -38.33 -3.96
C CYS A 599 -6.03 -38.25 -2.56
N MET A 600 -7.22 -38.82 -2.34
CA MET A 600 -7.89 -38.79 -1.04
C MET A 600 -9.01 -39.84 -0.93
N ALA A 601 -8.97 -40.67 0.12
CA ALA A 601 -10.00 -41.68 0.41
C ALA A 601 -11.05 -41.21 1.43
N ILE A 602 -11.30 -39.90 1.56
CA ILE A 602 -12.19 -39.36 2.60
C ILE A 602 -13.63 -39.91 2.50
N TYR A 603 -14.07 -40.21 1.27
CA TYR A 603 -15.42 -40.71 1.01
C TYR A 603 -15.63 -42.16 1.44
N THR A 604 -14.58 -42.97 1.62
CA THR A 604 -14.71 -44.38 2.04
C THR A 604 -14.92 -44.52 3.54
N LEU A 605 -14.76 -43.44 4.32
CA LEU A 605 -14.91 -43.48 5.77
C LEU A 605 -16.39 -43.58 6.18
N ASP A 606 -16.68 -44.47 7.14
CA ASP A 606 -18.02 -44.77 7.66
C ASP A 606 -18.82 -43.53 8.09
N SER A 607 -18.15 -42.48 8.60
CA SER A 607 -18.81 -41.24 8.98
C SER A 607 -19.38 -40.51 7.77
N MET A 608 -18.59 -40.43 6.68
CA MET A 608 -18.98 -39.76 5.44
C MET A 608 -20.05 -40.56 4.70
N GLN A 609 -19.90 -41.89 4.62
CA GLN A 609 -20.89 -42.79 4.03
C GLN A 609 -22.27 -42.63 4.66
N ARG A 610 -22.34 -42.65 6.01
CA ARG A 610 -23.59 -42.42 6.74
C ARG A 610 -24.15 -41.02 6.53
N ALA A 611 -23.31 -39.98 6.53
CA ALA A 611 -23.76 -38.60 6.35
C ALA A 611 -24.30 -38.35 4.94
N LEU A 612 -23.67 -38.92 3.90
CA LEU A 612 -24.14 -38.85 2.52
C LEU A 612 -25.47 -39.60 2.34
N SER A 613 -25.65 -40.75 2.97
CA SER A 613 -26.92 -41.50 2.97
C SER A 613 -28.08 -40.68 3.55
N VAL A 614 -27.85 -40.04 4.70
CA VAL A 614 -28.84 -39.15 5.31
C VAL A 614 -29.10 -37.93 4.41
N ALA A 615 -28.08 -37.37 3.78
CA ALA A 615 -28.25 -36.24 2.87
C ALA A 615 -29.04 -36.62 1.61
N GLN A 616 -28.74 -37.77 0.99
CA GLN A 616 -29.42 -38.25 -0.22
C GLN A 616 -30.91 -38.51 0.02
N SER A 617 -31.23 -39.18 1.13
CA SER A 617 -32.61 -39.52 1.51
C SER A 617 -33.46 -38.28 1.83
N ASN A 618 -32.85 -37.21 2.36
CA ASN A 618 -33.54 -35.96 2.71
C ASN A 618 -33.39 -34.84 1.67
N SER A 619 -32.67 -35.07 0.56
CA SER A 619 -32.52 -34.10 -0.53
C SER A 619 -33.81 -33.99 -1.36
N ASN A 620 -33.97 -32.89 -2.09
CA ASN A 620 -35.03 -32.76 -3.10
C ASN A 620 -34.60 -33.37 -4.46
N ASP A 621 -35.53 -33.48 -5.41
CA ASP A 621 -35.23 -34.08 -6.73
C ASP A 621 -34.17 -33.31 -7.52
N SER A 622 -34.14 -31.99 -7.39
CA SER A 622 -33.13 -31.14 -8.04
C SER A 622 -31.72 -31.41 -7.49
N GLN A 623 -31.58 -31.51 -6.17
CA GLN A 623 -30.33 -31.82 -5.48
C GLN A 623 -29.84 -33.23 -5.82
N ARG A 624 -30.74 -34.24 -5.81
CA ARG A 624 -30.40 -35.61 -6.21
C ARG A 624 -29.88 -35.67 -7.66
N LYS A 625 -30.47 -34.87 -8.55
CA LYS A 625 -30.02 -34.79 -9.95
C LYS A 625 -28.67 -34.08 -10.06
N LEU A 626 -28.46 -33.00 -9.29
CA LEU A 626 -27.24 -32.19 -9.35
C LEU A 626 -26.02 -32.91 -8.75
N PHE A 627 -26.21 -33.64 -7.64
CA PHE A 627 -25.15 -34.32 -6.90
C PHE A 627 -25.21 -35.86 -7.04
N GLY A 628 -25.77 -36.35 -8.15
CA GLY A 628 -25.98 -37.79 -8.36
C GLY A 628 -24.68 -38.59 -8.34
N GLU A 629 -23.61 -38.07 -8.94
CA GLU A 629 -22.29 -38.71 -8.94
C GLU A 629 -21.64 -38.73 -7.54
N LEU A 630 -21.88 -37.70 -6.72
CA LEU A 630 -21.45 -37.69 -5.32
C LEU A 630 -22.12 -38.80 -4.51
N PHE A 631 -23.43 -38.95 -4.67
CA PHE A 631 -24.19 -39.97 -3.96
C PHE A 631 -23.90 -41.39 -4.47
N ALA A 632 -23.44 -41.55 -5.71
CA ALA A 632 -23.04 -42.83 -6.27
C ALA A 632 -21.76 -43.40 -5.63
N LEU A 633 -20.99 -42.59 -4.89
CA LEU A 633 -19.85 -43.06 -4.09
C LEU A 633 -20.26 -43.86 -2.84
N MET A 634 -21.56 -43.84 -2.51
CA MET A 634 -22.04 -44.62 -1.38
C MET A 634 -21.97 -46.10 -1.71
N GLU A 635 -21.31 -46.87 -0.86
CA GLU A 635 -21.37 -48.33 -0.99
C GLU A 635 -22.81 -48.77 -0.71
N GLU A 636 -23.38 -49.62 -1.58
CA GLU A 636 -24.69 -50.21 -1.31
C GLU A 636 -24.58 -50.95 0.02
N GLU A 637 -25.35 -50.53 1.04
CA GLU A 637 -25.57 -51.39 2.21
C GLU A 637 -26.11 -52.70 1.64
N GLU A 638 -25.31 -53.78 1.71
CA GLU A 638 -25.84 -55.12 1.49
C GLU A 638 -27.04 -55.26 2.43
N GLU A 639 -28.24 -55.15 1.88
CA GLU A 639 -29.44 -55.58 2.57
C GLU A 639 -29.15 -57.01 2.98
N ILE A 640 -28.92 -57.23 4.28
CA ILE A 640 -29.11 -58.54 4.90
C ILE A 640 -30.62 -58.81 4.78
N SER A 641 -31.02 -59.20 3.58
CA SER A 641 -32.38 -59.49 3.20
C SER A 641 -32.73 -60.81 3.87
N ALA A 642 -33.54 -60.68 4.91
CA ALA A 642 -34.27 -61.79 5.46
C ALA A 642 -35.13 -62.43 4.35
N THR A 643 -34.86 -63.70 4.05
CA THR A 643 -35.81 -64.85 3.95
C THR A 643 -35.15 -65.97 3.12
N LYS A 644 -35.08 -67.23 3.57
CA LYS A 644 -36.21 -68.14 3.80
C LYS A 644 -35.89 -69.28 4.80
N SER A 645 -36.88 -69.49 5.67
CA SER A 645 -37.18 -70.63 6.55
C SER A 645 -36.70 -72.02 6.11
N SER A 646 -36.24 -72.85 7.05
CA SER A 646 -36.92 -74.13 7.35
C SER A 646 -36.60 -74.72 8.74
N ARG A 647 -37.64 -75.30 9.37
CA ARG A 647 -37.68 -76.28 10.48
C ARG A 647 -37.68 -75.81 11.95
N LEU A 648 -38.92 -75.61 12.41
CA LEU A 648 -39.63 -76.39 13.44
C LEU A 648 -39.10 -76.50 14.89
N GLN A 649 -40.05 -76.21 15.80
CA GLN A 649 -40.18 -76.59 17.22
C GLN A 649 -39.26 -75.82 18.19
N GLY A 650 -39.74 -75.13 19.22
CA GLY A 650 -41.00 -75.22 19.94
C GLY A 650 -40.68 -75.25 21.44
N ARG A 651 -41.37 -74.39 22.21
CA ARG A 651 -41.46 -74.31 23.69
C ARG A 651 -40.39 -73.51 24.45
N GLY A 652 -40.87 -72.44 25.10
CA GLY A 652 -40.88 -72.43 26.57
C GLY A 652 -40.19 -71.27 27.29
N ARG A 653 -41.03 -70.34 27.79
CA ARG A 653 -40.97 -69.66 29.10
C ARG A 653 -39.74 -68.79 29.48
N LYS A 654 -40.03 -67.51 29.75
CA LYS A 654 -39.37 -66.66 30.78
C LYS A 654 -39.31 -67.39 32.15
N PRO A 655 -38.30 -67.17 33.05
CA PRO A 655 -38.23 -65.92 33.82
C PRO A 655 -36.86 -65.43 34.36
N ALA A 656 -36.85 -64.13 34.69
CA ALA A 656 -36.29 -63.35 35.82
C ALA A 656 -35.01 -63.73 36.63
N SER A 657 -34.16 -62.69 36.76
CA SER A 657 -33.56 -62.10 37.97
C SER A 657 -32.37 -62.72 38.75
N SER A 658 -31.37 -61.84 38.92
CA SER A 658 -30.56 -61.53 40.13
C SER A 658 -29.20 -62.19 40.35
N SER A 659 -28.16 -61.35 40.46
CA SER A 659 -27.28 -61.15 41.64
C SER A 659 -25.81 -60.84 41.30
N LYS A 660 -25.32 -59.75 41.90
CA LYS A 660 -23.90 -59.36 42.14
C LYS A 660 -23.48 -59.91 43.54
N PRO A 661 -22.25 -59.71 44.10
CA PRO A 661 -20.86 -59.42 43.64
C PRO A 661 -19.86 -60.41 44.35
N PRO A 662 -18.56 -60.16 44.75
CA PRO A 662 -17.65 -59.00 44.62
C PRO A 662 -16.11 -59.23 44.33
N VAL A 663 -15.48 -58.14 43.86
CA VAL A 663 -14.16 -57.49 44.19
C VAL A 663 -12.89 -58.32 44.48
N ALA A 664 -11.78 -58.00 43.77
CA ALA A 664 -10.45 -57.75 44.35
C ALA A 664 -9.53 -56.93 43.40
N THR A 665 -8.79 -55.99 43.99
CA THR A 665 -7.88 -54.94 43.48
C THR A 665 -6.39 -55.29 43.63
N VAL A 666 -5.50 -54.87 42.71
CA VAL A 666 -4.07 -54.42 42.90
C VAL A 666 -3.60 -53.79 41.56
N SER A 667 -3.50 -52.46 41.34
CA SER A 667 -2.45 -51.44 41.64
C SER A 667 -1.02 -51.59 41.05
N SER A 668 -0.56 -50.47 40.45
CA SER A 668 0.83 -49.95 40.32
C SER A 668 1.69 -50.41 39.11
N SER A 669 2.54 -49.61 38.44
CA SER A 669 2.91 -48.18 38.51
C SER A 669 3.79 -47.75 37.30
N LYS A 670 3.77 -46.44 37.02
CA LYS A 670 4.65 -45.55 36.21
C LYS A 670 6.11 -45.99 35.91
N ARG A 671 6.61 -45.64 34.71
CA ARG A 671 7.73 -44.68 34.40
C ARG A 671 8.05 -44.75 32.88
N GLN A 672 7.98 -43.65 32.13
CA GLN A 672 8.92 -42.52 31.97
C GLN A 672 10.00 -42.80 30.91
N ALA A 673 10.00 -41.92 29.90
CA ALA A 673 10.80 -41.91 28.69
C ALA A 673 12.30 -41.66 28.92
N VAL A 674 13.15 -42.19 28.03
CA VAL A 674 14.44 -41.59 27.62
C VAL A 674 14.70 -41.95 26.14
N ARG A 675 15.09 -40.92 25.38
CA ARG A 675 15.60 -40.93 24.00
C ARG A 675 16.91 -41.69 23.90
N ASP A 676 17.16 -42.35 22.77
CA ASP A 676 18.52 -42.46 22.22
C ASP A 676 18.51 -42.21 20.71
N LEU A 677 19.40 -41.31 20.30
CA LEU A 677 19.81 -40.97 18.95
C LEU A 677 21.07 -41.79 18.63
N THR A 678 21.11 -42.46 17.48
CA THR A 678 22.29 -42.73 16.64
C THR A 678 21.77 -43.28 15.31
N ASP A 679 21.87 -42.56 14.20
CA ASP A 679 23.04 -42.46 13.31
C ASP A 679 23.11 -43.63 12.32
N SER A 680 23.10 -43.30 11.02
CA SER A 680 23.43 -44.17 9.89
C SER A 680 23.20 -43.40 8.57
N SER A 681 24.15 -42.56 8.21
CA SER A 681 24.49 -42.29 6.82
C SER A 681 25.40 -43.42 6.29
N ASP A 682 25.11 -43.97 5.12
CA ASP A 682 25.98 -43.88 3.94
C ASP A 682 25.59 -44.84 2.81
N ASP A 683 26.03 -44.41 1.61
CA ASP A 683 26.12 -45.08 0.32
C ASP A 683 24.87 -45.06 -0.61
N SER A 684 24.97 -44.65 -1.88
CA SER A 684 26.15 -44.44 -2.72
C SER A 684 25.81 -43.79 -4.07
N SER A 685 26.86 -43.17 -4.66
CA SER A 685 27.16 -42.99 -6.10
C SER A 685 26.41 -41.96 -6.94
#